data_AF-A0A1L4FRW1-F1
#
_entry.id   AF-A0A1L4FRW1-F1
#
_cell.length_a   1.000
_cell.length_b   1.000
_cell.length_c   1.000
_cell.angle_alpha   90.00
_cell.angle_beta   90.00
_cell.angle_gamma   90.00
#
_symmetry.space_group_name_H-M   'P 1'
#
loop_
_entity.id
_entity.type
_entity.pdbx_description
1 polymer ?
#
loop_
_entity_poly.entity_id
_entity_poly.type
_entity_poly.pdbx_seq_one_letter_code
_entity_poly.pdbx_strand_id
1 'polypeptide(L)'
;MNKAKRNKLLKGALVLGGTLTTSALITSFIYYGREKSDIIKNRPVSKTYVDPTLSDKINIIIRTEFNSITDNNVKEKEATKLLFIFEDEVIKVKRLDIKIPDDEEEAKKPIIIDITNDIPEGYEIDKTKHENVNEIEVFLGKENKIFVNLIKNIKITTVKFMDGEEQVGDNVEFETENLDEINVQEKVPKDYKIQDDFDLSTILLGLINKVPVVKLREEFKTTLIYRTLKEDTIYIKEVKTYEDESVDPNEYLPENYEFEEHQDHELTPIVDGGEFVFYVKEKPDLQTTTINYVLESALIKTTPIVKIRYTKITENEIKSNIPEGYDIVAEKFDITKIKLGEVNEVQVYIPRKKVYTRVIYKLNDGNVIKDVKLYEWDNVELYASSYVPEKYKLVDGQNPNLVIGKEDLTNSYFVELIEKPAVTPPPAEPEEPAEKPKPPVENNPNDENTPNNQPNSSTINQPNTDSNNNSNTSSSNETSGGRVVSNGGRLLNESELDDPNPPSFDIPPSNPVTLDSSDRSKQREYVLKMRNLSAKIRREKVDVNTIAELMPTLQDFEREKVVQWLNGEKSLKQLGLAMNNTQLDTVADMREAAANQWDAYINDYLKNFDKYMAEGKVLIPPKNWYEPYPVLGFVSDDNNPVYIRNKKLNSTKRGFRYSNTKWDKYGRSGGMQGRGEYPGWKSTNLSAQDSSYRAPSGESRISENDETHRITIDGGGIVTFTYTPESSNEAGKQQGEQLMAFMDATNPNAVRDILTYLKKHPNISGLFIRNIGLNDANQDLSEIFKNLPLQIDKLTLNFETTKMTGLKYLKDKRLKQVELVTTKPNINDNIGDVSGNRYGWGIDPISFLNTEFVAHDYTNTYGHDNYNSIQVQYGPIQFNVIRPGAGSTLDDVNKGMNLVLFEHRDWKVFNGAHGDQGWPIKIDLSETNLKSLKGINLGKYIFRVLKLPSNGSVFEISISEFCDSQFVKVLGKWGPTEKPKILFGDSSTTKIHLSGGADQFHGEWTHQLQGLLEGLKNGSPAVRTIIVDDEDVAATLKSSPAYSSQFNVVVGGKGGYNFD
;
A
#
# COMPACT_ATOMS: atom_id res chain seq x y z
N MET A 1 25.74 44.64 -32.49
CA MET A 1 26.11 43.34 -31.86
C MET A 1 24.91 42.43 -31.48
N ASN A 2 23.65 42.89 -31.50
CA ASN A 2 22.56 42.16 -30.80
C ASN A 2 21.89 40.98 -31.54
N LYS A 3 22.06 40.79 -32.86
CA LYS A 3 21.48 39.62 -33.56
C LYS A 3 22.17 38.29 -33.20
N ALA A 4 23.47 38.29 -32.87
CA ALA A 4 24.23 37.06 -32.59
C ALA A 4 23.79 36.33 -31.31
N LYS A 5 23.41 37.06 -30.24
CA LYS A 5 22.96 36.43 -28.98
C LYS A 5 21.62 35.69 -29.11
N ARG A 6 20.70 36.15 -29.97
CA ARG A 6 19.37 35.52 -30.13
C ARG A 6 19.45 34.12 -30.77
N ASN A 7 20.30 33.93 -31.79
CA ASN A 7 20.44 32.63 -32.45
C ASN A 7 21.19 31.59 -31.60
N LYS A 8 22.03 32.01 -30.63
CA LYS A 8 22.70 31.07 -29.71
C LYS A 8 21.74 30.52 -28.65
N LEU A 9 20.78 31.32 -28.17
CA LEU A 9 19.69 30.85 -27.31
C LEU A 9 18.74 29.90 -28.05
N LEU A 10 18.35 30.22 -29.29
CA LEU A 10 17.44 29.37 -30.07
C LEU A 10 18.04 27.98 -30.34
N LYS A 11 19.35 27.89 -30.61
CA LYS A 11 20.04 26.59 -30.76
C LYS A 11 20.26 25.85 -29.44
N GLY A 12 20.30 26.52 -28.29
CA GLY A 12 20.28 25.86 -26.98
C GLY A 12 18.94 25.17 -26.71
N ALA A 13 17.83 25.88 -26.95
CA ALA A 13 16.48 25.34 -26.79
C ALA A 13 16.22 24.12 -27.70
N LEU A 14 16.70 24.14 -28.94
CA LEU A 14 16.52 23.05 -29.90
C LEU A 14 17.29 21.76 -29.57
N VAL A 15 18.32 21.81 -28.72
CA VAL A 15 19.06 20.61 -28.27
C VAL A 15 18.49 20.04 -26.95
N LEU A 16 17.83 20.87 -26.14
CA LEU A 16 17.08 20.43 -24.95
C LEU A 16 15.63 20.00 -25.27
N GLY A 17 15.11 20.32 -26.46
CA GLY A 17 13.77 19.92 -26.90
C GLY A 17 13.61 18.43 -27.25
N GLY A 18 14.69 17.64 -27.24
CA GLY A 18 14.68 16.23 -27.68
C GLY A 18 14.27 15.20 -26.62
N THR A 19 14.14 15.57 -25.35
CA THR A 19 13.98 14.63 -24.22
C THR A 19 12.83 14.95 -23.25
N LEU A 20 11.95 15.91 -23.60
CA LEU A 20 10.85 16.38 -22.74
C LEU A 20 9.44 15.98 -23.21
N THR A 21 9.33 15.19 -24.28
CA THR A 21 8.04 14.79 -24.89
C THR A 21 7.42 13.50 -24.33
N THR A 22 8.13 12.75 -23.48
CA THR A 22 7.72 11.39 -23.04
C THR A 22 7.13 11.32 -21.62
N SER A 23 7.21 12.39 -20.83
CA SER A 23 7.05 12.33 -19.36
C SER A 23 5.86 13.12 -18.79
N ALA A 24 4.86 13.47 -19.61
CA ALA A 24 3.73 14.33 -19.23
C ALA A 24 2.34 13.64 -19.27
N LEU A 25 2.28 12.30 -19.34
CA LEU A 25 1.07 11.58 -19.78
C LEU A 25 0.14 11.05 -18.68
N ILE A 26 0.62 10.78 -17.45
CA ILE A 26 -0.04 9.84 -16.53
C ILE A 26 -0.55 10.51 -15.25
N THR A 27 -1.87 10.61 -15.11
CA THR A 27 -2.60 10.74 -13.83
C THR A 27 -4.09 10.37 -13.96
N SER A 28 -4.77 10.85 -15.00
CA SER A 28 -6.26 10.83 -15.07
C SER A 28 -6.92 9.60 -15.73
N PHE A 29 -6.16 8.60 -16.21
CA PHE A 29 -6.68 7.56 -17.12
C PHE A 29 -6.84 6.14 -16.53
N ILE A 30 -6.44 5.91 -15.28
CA ILE A 30 -6.27 4.54 -14.73
C ILE A 30 -7.58 3.72 -14.74
N TYR A 31 -8.75 4.33 -14.54
CA TYR A 31 -10.03 3.62 -14.44
C TYR A 31 -10.63 3.16 -15.79
N TYR A 32 -10.32 3.86 -16.90
CA TYR A 32 -10.85 3.55 -18.24
C TYR A 32 -9.76 3.05 -19.23
N GLY A 33 -8.55 2.81 -18.74
CA GLY A 33 -7.38 2.49 -19.58
C GLY A 33 -7.27 1.03 -20.02
N ARG A 34 -7.62 0.05 -19.16
CA ARG A 34 -7.19 -1.35 -19.34
C ARG A 34 -8.07 -2.22 -20.25
N GLU A 35 -9.39 -2.01 -20.35
CA GLU A 35 -10.26 -2.73 -21.31
C GLU A 35 -9.77 -2.60 -22.77
N LYS A 36 -9.12 -1.48 -23.11
CA LYS A 36 -8.55 -1.25 -24.44
C LYS A 36 -7.39 -2.19 -24.78
N SER A 37 -6.79 -2.89 -23.82
CA SER A 37 -5.59 -3.70 -24.05
C SER A 37 -5.83 -4.94 -24.90
N ASP A 38 -7.02 -5.55 -24.84
CA ASP A 38 -7.28 -6.83 -25.53
C ASP A 38 -8.02 -6.65 -26.86
N ILE A 39 -8.78 -5.55 -27.02
CA ILE A 39 -9.39 -5.17 -28.31
C ILE A 39 -8.30 -4.93 -29.39
N ILE A 40 -7.11 -4.46 -29.00
CA ILE A 40 -6.00 -4.16 -29.93
C ILE A 40 -5.29 -5.43 -30.44
N LYS A 41 -5.32 -6.54 -29.70
CA LYS A 41 -4.62 -7.78 -30.11
C LYS A 41 -5.25 -8.47 -31.33
N ASN A 42 -6.55 -8.29 -31.58
CA ASN A 42 -7.27 -8.93 -32.68
C ASN A 42 -7.32 -8.08 -33.97
N ARG A 43 -6.21 -7.44 -34.35
CA ARG A 43 -6.02 -6.90 -35.71
C ARG A 43 -5.39 -7.97 -36.62
N PRO A 44 -6.14 -8.63 -37.51
CA PRO A 44 -5.51 -9.35 -38.61
C PRO A 44 -4.73 -8.36 -39.47
N VAL A 45 -3.51 -8.73 -39.89
CA VAL A 45 -2.75 -7.97 -40.88
C VAL A 45 -3.59 -7.88 -42.16
N SER A 46 -3.63 -6.69 -42.77
CA SER A 46 -4.58 -6.33 -43.82
C SER A 46 -4.53 -7.29 -45.03
N LYS A 47 -5.51 -8.19 -45.11
CA LYS A 47 -5.89 -8.81 -46.39
C LYS A 47 -6.71 -7.78 -47.18
N THR A 48 -6.16 -7.31 -48.28
CA THR A 48 -6.85 -6.42 -49.22
C THR A 48 -8.00 -7.16 -49.91
N TYR A 49 -9.19 -7.12 -49.31
CA TYR A 49 -10.40 -7.48 -50.04
C TYR A 49 -10.69 -6.42 -51.10
N VAL A 50 -10.71 -6.84 -52.35
CA VAL A 50 -11.22 -6.05 -53.47
C VAL A 50 -12.62 -6.56 -53.75
N ASP A 51 -13.64 -5.79 -53.39
CA ASP A 51 -15.03 -6.15 -53.70
C ASP A 51 -15.26 -6.08 -55.22
N PRO A 52 -15.67 -7.17 -55.88
CA PRO A 52 -16.06 -7.14 -57.28
C PRO A 52 -17.45 -6.51 -57.42
N THR A 53 -17.51 -5.20 -57.63
CA THR A 53 -18.77 -4.48 -57.89
C THR A 53 -19.35 -4.85 -59.25
N LEU A 54 -20.18 -5.89 -59.28
CA LEU A 54 -21.09 -6.16 -60.38
C LEU A 54 -22.13 -5.04 -60.49
N SER A 55 -22.28 -4.50 -61.69
CA SER A 55 -23.17 -3.38 -62.00
C SER A 55 -24.61 -3.87 -62.24
N ASP A 56 -25.60 -3.23 -61.61
CA ASP A 56 -27.04 -3.54 -61.67
C ASP A 56 -27.72 -3.30 -63.04
N LYS A 57 -27.00 -3.51 -64.16
CA LYS A 57 -27.46 -3.20 -65.52
C LYS A 57 -27.13 -4.27 -66.57
N ILE A 58 -27.13 -5.55 -66.17
CA ILE A 58 -27.04 -6.69 -67.09
C ILE A 58 -28.28 -7.58 -66.95
N ASN A 59 -29.27 -7.39 -67.84
CA ASN A 59 -30.39 -8.31 -67.99
C ASN A 59 -29.93 -9.58 -68.72
N ILE A 60 -29.63 -10.64 -67.96
CA ILE A 60 -29.31 -11.96 -68.53
C ILE A 60 -30.61 -12.66 -68.95
N ILE A 61 -30.96 -12.55 -70.23
CA ILE A 61 -32.08 -13.30 -70.81
C ILE A 61 -31.57 -14.70 -71.21
N ILE A 62 -31.82 -15.69 -70.34
CA ILE A 62 -31.57 -17.10 -70.67
C ILE A 62 -32.65 -17.55 -71.66
N ARG A 63 -32.25 -17.93 -72.88
CA ARG A 63 -33.14 -18.53 -73.89
C ARG A 63 -33.11 -20.04 -73.76
N THR A 64 -34.28 -20.66 -73.67
CA THR A 64 -34.48 -22.11 -73.49
C THR A 64 -34.29 -22.92 -74.79
N GLU A 65 -33.28 -22.57 -75.59
CA GLU A 65 -33.12 -23.04 -76.97
C GLU A 65 -31.84 -23.88 -77.18
N PHE A 66 -31.03 -24.10 -76.14
CA PHE A 66 -29.79 -24.88 -76.17
C PHE A 66 -29.72 -25.91 -75.03
N ASN A 67 -30.43 -27.04 -75.19
CA ASN A 67 -30.20 -28.22 -74.36
C ASN A 67 -28.92 -28.92 -74.80
N SER A 68 -27.96 -29.11 -73.89
CA SER A 68 -26.78 -29.95 -74.14
C SER A 68 -27.18 -31.42 -74.13
N ILE A 69 -26.72 -32.18 -75.13
CA ILE A 69 -27.09 -33.60 -75.34
C ILE A 69 -26.19 -34.52 -74.51
N THR A 70 -26.05 -34.22 -73.21
CA THR A 70 -25.06 -34.86 -72.31
C THR A 70 -25.60 -35.30 -70.95
N ASP A 71 -26.73 -34.76 -70.48
CA ASP A 71 -27.34 -35.16 -69.20
C ASP A 71 -28.24 -36.39 -69.34
N ASN A 72 -27.61 -37.55 -69.53
CA ASN A 72 -28.24 -38.88 -69.41
C ASN A 72 -27.40 -39.77 -68.48
N ASN A 73 -27.25 -39.35 -67.22
CA ASN A 73 -26.77 -40.22 -66.12
C ASN A 73 -27.05 -39.64 -64.72
N VAL A 74 -28.24 -39.07 -64.49
CA VAL A 74 -28.74 -38.82 -63.12
C VAL A 74 -29.10 -40.17 -62.50
N LYS A 75 -28.10 -40.84 -61.92
CA LYS A 75 -28.29 -42.12 -61.22
C LYS A 75 -29.29 -41.94 -60.08
N GLU A 76 -30.26 -42.84 -60.01
CA GLU A 76 -31.31 -42.80 -59.01
C GLU A 76 -30.72 -42.90 -57.59
N LYS A 77 -31.27 -42.10 -56.68
CA LYS A 77 -30.98 -42.17 -55.25
C LYS A 77 -32.19 -42.76 -54.56
N GLU A 78 -31.97 -43.76 -53.71
CA GLU A 78 -33.04 -44.32 -52.90
C GLU A 78 -33.06 -43.65 -51.52
N ALA A 79 -34.25 -43.30 -51.07
CA ALA A 79 -34.48 -42.60 -49.83
C ALA A 79 -34.82 -43.58 -48.71
N THR A 80 -33.86 -43.85 -47.83
CA THR A 80 -34.05 -44.70 -46.65
C THR A 80 -34.42 -43.86 -45.43
N LYS A 81 -35.16 -44.45 -44.49
CA LYS A 81 -35.46 -43.84 -43.18
C LYS A 81 -34.72 -44.58 -42.07
N LEU A 82 -34.17 -43.80 -41.14
CA LEU A 82 -33.78 -44.24 -39.81
C LEU A 82 -34.87 -43.83 -38.82
N LEU A 83 -35.33 -44.78 -38.01
CA LEU A 83 -36.30 -44.57 -36.93
C LEU A 83 -35.58 -44.81 -35.60
N PHE A 84 -35.33 -43.76 -34.81
CA PHE A 84 -34.80 -43.90 -33.46
C PHE A 84 -35.94 -44.24 -32.50
N ILE A 85 -35.80 -45.31 -31.72
CA ILE A 85 -36.87 -45.89 -30.90
C ILE A 85 -36.44 -46.00 -29.44
N PHE A 86 -37.28 -45.49 -28.53
CA PHE A 86 -37.18 -45.66 -27.08
C PHE A 86 -38.52 -46.17 -26.58
N GLU A 87 -38.54 -47.23 -25.76
CA GLU A 87 -39.76 -47.85 -25.20
C GLU A 87 -40.91 -48.05 -26.23
N ASP A 88 -40.54 -48.59 -27.40
CA ASP A 88 -41.38 -48.80 -28.60
C ASP A 88 -41.94 -47.53 -29.30
N GLU A 89 -41.73 -46.32 -28.76
CA GLU A 89 -42.06 -45.05 -29.42
C GLU A 89 -40.95 -44.53 -30.34
N VAL A 90 -41.31 -43.91 -31.48
CA VAL A 90 -40.36 -43.34 -32.44
C VAL A 90 -40.05 -41.87 -32.07
N ILE A 91 -38.91 -41.64 -31.44
CA ILE A 91 -38.53 -40.32 -30.92
C ILE A 91 -37.84 -39.40 -31.94
N LYS A 92 -37.25 -39.95 -33.02
CA LYS A 92 -36.62 -39.18 -34.10
C LYS A 92 -36.68 -39.95 -35.42
N VAL A 93 -36.92 -39.26 -36.52
CA VAL A 93 -36.87 -39.81 -37.88
C VAL A 93 -35.82 -39.05 -38.69
N LYS A 94 -34.82 -39.76 -39.22
CA LYS A 94 -33.81 -39.20 -40.14
C LYS A 94 -33.97 -39.83 -41.51
N ARG A 95 -34.01 -39.02 -42.58
CA ARG A 95 -33.95 -39.47 -43.96
C ARG A 95 -32.50 -39.45 -44.45
N LEU A 96 -32.10 -40.48 -45.19
CA LEU A 96 -30.83 -40.58 -45.90
C LEU A 96 -31.09 -40.89 -47.37
N ASP A 97 -30.63 -40.02 -48.27
CA ASP A 97 -30.71 -40.22 -49.71
C ASP A 97 -29.40 -40.85 -50.22
N ILE A 98 -29.35 -42.18 -50.23
CA ILE A 98 -28.16 -42.97 -50.56
C ILE A 98 -28.14 -43.27 -52.06
N LYS A 99 -26.94 -43.29 -52.64
CA LYS A 99 -26.75 -43.66 -54.05
C LYS A 99 -26.73 -45.18 -54.18
N ILE A 100 -27.61 -45.72 -55.02
CA ILE A 100 -27.69 -47.16 -55.26
C ILE A 100 -26.39 -47.63 -55.95
N PRO A 101 -25.79 -48.79 -55.57
CA PRO A 101 -24.74 -49.45 -56.34
C PRO A 101 -25.19 -49.80 -57.76
N ASP A 102 -24.26 -49.95 -58.70
CA ASP A 102 -24.56 -50.33 -60.09
C ASP A 102 -24.85 -51.84 -60.27
N ASP A 103 -24.78 -52.62 -59.17
CA ASP A 103 -24.99 -54.07 -59.12
C ASP A 103 -26.21 -54.40 -58.24
N GLU A 104 -27.21 -55.10 -58.81
CA GLU A 104 -28.44 -55.51 -58.11
C GLU A 104 -28.20 -56.50 -56.97
N GLU A 105 -27.12 -57.28 -56.97
CA GLU A 105 -26.75 -58.15 -55.83
C GLU A 105 -26.03 -57.38 -54.73
N GLU A 106 -25.40 -56.25 -55.07
CA GLU A 106 -24.77 -55.36 -54.08
C GLU A 106 -25.78 -54.44 -53.41
N ALA A 107 -26.76 -53.92 -54.15
CA ALA A 107 -27.86 -53.11 -53.63
C ALA A 107 -28.76 -53.84 -52.59
N LYS A 108 -28.70 -55.18 -52.53
CA LYS A 108 -29.44 -56.02 -51.57
C LYS A 108 -28.75 -56.16 -50.21
N LYS A 109 -27.46 -55.81 -50.09
CA LYS A 109 -26.67 -55.94 -48.87
C LYS A 109 -26.96 -54.77 -47.91
N PRO A 110 -26.84 -54.95 -46.59
CA PRO A 110 -26.83 -53.82 -45.66
C PRO A 110 -25.60 -52.93 -45.93
N ILE A 111 -25.78 -51.62 -45.81
CA ILE A 111 -24.70 -50.64 -45.83
C ILE A 111 -24.42 -50.23 -44.39
N ILE A 112 -23.17 -50.37 -43.96
CA ILE A 112 -22.74 -49.88 -42.63
C ILE A 112 -22.61 -48.36 -42.70
N ILE A 113 -23.23 -47.65 -41.75
CA ILE A 113 -23.09 -46.20 -41.61
C ILE A 113 -22.80 -45.79 -40.16
N ASP A 114 -22.00 -44.72 -40.01
CA ASP A 114 -21.86 -43.99 -38.75
C ASP A 114 -23.08 -43.08 -38.53
N ILE A 115 -23.76 -43.29 -37.40
CA ILE A 115 -24.94 -42.53 -36.98
C ILE A 115 -24.69 -41.71 -35.70
N THR A 116 -23.45 -41.64 -35.20
CA THR A 116 -23.10 -41.03 -33.90
C THR A 116 -23.59 -39.58 -33.80
N ASN A 117 -23.48 -38.82 -34.90
CA ASN A 117 -23.94 -37.43 -35.01
C ASN A 117 -25.46 -37.28 -35.26
N ASP A 118 -26.18 -38.39 -35.43
CA ASP A 118 -27.62 -38.44 -35.72
C ASP A 118 -28.47 -38.99 -34.55
N ILE A 119 -27.85 -39.43 -33.46
CA ILE A 119 -28.56 -39.81 -32.21
C ILE A 119 -29.34 -38.59 -31.66
N PRO A 120 -30.51 -38.77 -30.99
CA PRO A 120 -31.20 -37.69 -30.29
C PRO A 120 -30.42 -37.23 -29.04
N GLU A 121 -30.46 -35.93 -28.73
CA GLU A 121 -29.85 -35.39 -27.50
C GLU A 121 -30.52 -36.00 -26.26
N GLY A 122 -29.71 -36.48 -25.30
CA GLY A 122 -30.18 -37.19 -24.11
C GLY A 122 -30.35 -38.71 -24.25
N TYR A 123 -29.96 -39.31 -25.38
CA TYR A 123 -30.08 -40.76 -25.63
C TYR A 123 -28.74 -41.38 -26.09
N GLU A 124 -28.53 -42.66 -25.76
CA GLU A 124 -27.44 -43.49 -26.30
C GLU A 124 -27.99 -44.74 -27.00
N ILE A 125 -27.21 -45.38 -27.88
CA ILE A 125 -27.66 -46.59 -28.60
C ILE A 125 -27.78 -47.78 -27.65
N ASP A 126 -28.87 -48.54 -27.78
CA ASP A 126 -29.11 -49.72 -26.95
C ASP A 126 -28.17 -50.87 -27.37
N LYS A 127 -27.08 -51.00 -26.62
CA LYS A 127 -26.04 -52.04 -26.75
C LYS A 127 -26.58 -53.46 -26.54
N THR A 128 -27.84 -53.64 -26.10
CA THR A 128 -28.52 -54.94 -26.06
C THR A 128 -29.25 -55.30 -27.35
N LYS A 129 -29.34 -54.36 -28.31
CA LYS A 129 -30.01 -54.54 -29.62
C LYS A 129 -29.07 -54.36 -30.81
N HIS A 130 -27.97 -53.63 -30.63
CA HIS A 130 -26.94 -53.40 -31.65
C HIS A 130 -25.58 -53.79 -31.09
N GLU A 131 -24.90 -54.74 -31.73
CA GLU A 131 -23.59 -55.23 -31.27
C GLU A 131 -22.46 -54.21 -31.46
N ASN A 132 -22.63 -53.25 -32.37
CA ASN A 132 -21.62 -52.27 -32.75
C ASN A 132 -22.19 -50.85 -32.66
N VAL A 133 -21.65 -50.03 -31.76
CA VAL A 133 -22.29 -48.78 -31.31
C VAL A 133 -22.13 -47.62 -32.31
N ASN A 134 -21.10 -47.68 -33.15
CA ASN A 134 -20.74 -46.60 -34.08
C ASN A 134 -21.03 -46.97 -35.56
N GLU A 135 -21.51 -48.18 -35.82
CA GLU A 135 -21.59 -48.78 -37.15
C GLU A 135 -22.89 -49.59 -37.25
N ILE A 136 -23.94 -48.99 -37.82
CA ILE A 136 -25.25 -49.64 -37.94
C ILE A 136 -25.47 -50.13 -39.37
N GLU A 137 -25.91 -51.39 -39.51
CA GLU A 137 -26.37 -51.96 -40.76
C GLU A 137 -27.70 -51.34 -41.21
N VAL A 138 -27.70 -50.73 -42.40
CA VAL A 138 -28.85 -50.01 -42.95
C VAL A 138 -29.18 -50.54 -44.34
N PHE A 139 -30.41 -51.02 -44.51
CA PHE A 139 -30.94 -51.50 -45.77
C PHE A 139 -31.55 -50.35 -46.58
N LEU A 140 -31.24 -50.32 -47.88
CA LEU A 140 -31.86 -49.41 -48.85
C LEU A 140 -33.36 -49.66 -48.99
N GLY A 141 -34.11 -48.61 -49.36
CA GLY A 141 -35.57 -48.63 -49.56
C GLY A 141 -36.43 -48.89 -48.32
N LYS A 142 -35.82 -49.03 -47.12
CA LYS A 142 -36.51 -49.52 -45.91
C LYS A 142 -36.50 -48.51 -44.76
N GLU A 143 -37.36 -48.80 -43.77
CA GLU A 143 -37.35 -48.17 -42.47
C GLU A 143 -36.48 -49.01 -41.52
N ASN A 144 -35.35 -48.44 -41.10
CA ASN A 144 -34.35 -49.11 -40.28
C ASN A 144 -34.50 -48.64 -38.83
N LYS A 145 -34.67 -49.58 -37.89
CA LYS A 145 -34.99 -49.28 -36.48
C LYS A 145 -33.74 -49.25 -35.61
N ILE A 146 -33.47 -48.10 -34.99
CA ILE A 146 -32.35 -47.88 -34.08
C ILE A 146 -32.89 -47.72 -32.67
N PHE A 147 -32.92 -48.82 -31.92
CA PHE A 147 -33.20 -48.78 -30.48
C PHE A 147 -32.14 -47.96 -29.73
N VAL A 148 -32.60 -47.07 -28.86
CA VAL A 148 -31.79 -46.21 -27.99
C VAL A 148 -32.34 -46.26 -26.56
N ASN A 149 -31.48 -46.02 -25.58
CA ASN A 149 -31.80 -45.85 -24.17
C ASN A 149 -31.64 -44.38 -23.77
N LEU A 150 -32.36 -43.93 -22.75
CA LEU A 150 -32.14 -42.61 -22.15
C LEU A 150 -30.76 -42.58 -21.45
N ILE A 151 -29.98 -41.52 -21.65
CA ILE A 151 -28.72 -41.32 -20.90
C ILE A 151 -29.10 -40.99 -19.45
N LYS A 152 -28.87 -41.95 -18.56
CA LYS A 152 -28.94 -41.74 -17.11
C LYS A 152 -27.94 -40.68 -16.69
N ASN A 153 -28.45 -39.58 -16.16
CA ASN A 153 -27.67 -38.36 -15.92
C ASN A 153 -27.14 -38.38 -14.48
N ILE A 154 -26.34 -39.42 -14.19
CA ILE A 154 -25.72 -39.66 -12.89
C ILE A 154 -24.79 -38.50 -12.56
N LYS A 155 -25.04 -37.83 -11.44
CA LYS A 155 -24.30 -36.63 -11.04
C LYS A 155 -23.32 -36.95 -9.93
N ILE A 156 -22.03 -36.85 -10.24
CA ILE A 156 -20.97 -36.88 -9.22
C ILE A 156 -21.15 -35.66 -8.31
N THR A 157 -21.49 -35.91 -7.05
CA THR A 157 -21.72 -34.89 -6.03
C THR A 157 -20.61 -34.99 -5.00
N THR A 158 -19.71 -34.01 -4.98
CA THR A 158 -18.56 -34.00 -4.05
C THR A 158 -18.95 -33.28 -2.76
N VAL A 159 -18.62 -33.86 -1.61
CA VAL A 159 -18.72 -33.25 -0.29
C VAL A 159 -17.31 -33.00 0.25
N LYS A 160 -17.10 -31.81 0.80
CA LYS A 160 -15.90 -31.41 1.54
C LYS A 160 -16.31 -31.02 2.96
N PHE A 161 -15.73 -31.67 3.95
CA PHE A 161 -15.89 -31.29 5.36
C PHE A 161 -14.93 -30.14 5.68
N MET A 162 -15.45 -29.08 6.30
CA MET A 162 -14.71 -27.86 6.59
C MET A 162 -14.74 -27.56 8.09
N ASP A 163 -13.58 -27.42 8.74
CA ASP A 163 -13.47 -26.78 10.05
C ASP A 163 -13.00 -25.33 9.83
N GLY A 164 -13.92 -24.37 9.98
CA GLY A 164 -13.73 -23.00 9.52
C GLY A 164 -13.44 -22.92 8.01
N GLU A 165 -12.20 -22.56 7.64
CA GLU A 165 -11.74 -22.55 6.24
C GLU A 165 -10.85 -23.76 5.86
N GLU A 166 -10.44 -24.60 6.82
CA GLU A 166 -9.58 -25.76 6.57
C GLU A 166 -10.42 -26.99 6.17
N GLN A 167 -10.00 -27.72 5.14
CA GLN A 167 -10.65 -28.98 4.78
C GLN A 167 -10.11 -30.10 5.67
N VAL A 168 -11.01 -30.79 6.37
CA VAL A 168 -10.67 -31.90 7.25
C VAL A 168 -11.06 -33.24 6.61
N GLY A 169 -10.06 -34.07 6.31
CA GLY A 169 -10.24 -35.35 5.62
C GLY A 169 -10.42 -35.24 4.10
N ASP A 170 -10.52 -36.40 3.45
CA ASP A 170 -10.62 -36.52 2.00
C ASP A 170 -11.97 -36.00 1.45
N ASN A 171 -11.99 -35.70 0.14
CA ASN A 171 -13.25 -35.47 -0.57
C ASN A 171 -14.10 -36.76 -0.54
N VAL A 172 -15.41 -36.62 -0.34
CA VAL A 172 -16.35 -37.75 -0.43
C VAL A 172 -17.24 -37.54 -1.64
N GLU A 173 -17.28 -38.51 -2.56
CA GLU A 173 -18.02 -38.39 -3.82
C GLU A 173 -19.18 -39.39 -3.86
N PHE A 174 -20.35 -38.89 -4.28
CA PHE A 174 -21.58 -39.65 -4.40
C PHE A 174 -22.05 -39.63 -5.85
N GLU A 175 -22.13 -40.80 -6.48
CA GLU A 175 -22.67 -40.97 -7.84
C GLU A 175 -24.14 -41.39 -7.76
N THR A 176 -25.07 -40.44 -7.90
CA THR A 176 -26.52 -40.72 -7.82
C THR A 176 -27.37 -39.77 -8.67
N GLU A 177 -28.61 -40.16 -8.93
CA GLU A 177 -29.66 -39.37 -9.56
C GLU A 177 -30.59 -38.70 -8.52
N ASN A 178 -30.55 -39.10 -7.23
CA ASN A 178 -31.45 -38.61 -6.17
C ASN A 178 -30.69 -38.13 -4.91
N LEU A 179 -31.22 -37.08 -4.26
CA LEU A 179 -30.59 -36.47 -3.08
C LEU A 179 -30.74 -37.35 -1.82
N ASP A 180 -31.83 -38.11 -1.72
CA ASP A 180 -32.14 -38.98 -0.58
C ASP A 180 -31.11 -40.13 -0.40
N GLU A 181 -30.29 -40.40 -1.41
CA GLU A 181 -29.24 -41.43 -1.37
C GLU A 181 -27.91 -40.91 -0.80
N ILE A 182 -27.77 -39.60 -0.58
CA ILE A 182 -26.53 -38.95 -0.11
C ILE A 182 -26.47 -38.96 1.43
N ASN A 183 -26.05 -40.09 2.02
CA ASN A 183 -25.78 -40.17 3.45
C ASN A 183 -24.41 -39.57 3.81
N VAL A 184 -24.38 -38.25 4.04
CA VAL A 184 -23.18 -37.52 4.50
C VAL A 184 -22.77 -37.89 5.93
N GLN A 185 -23.73 -38.20 6.80
CA GLN A 185 -23.48 -38.39 8.24
C GLN A 185 -22.54 -39.58 8.53
N GLU A 186 -22.63 -40.66 7.73
CA GLU A 186 -21.74 -41.83 7.81
C GLU A 186 -20.31 -41.58 7.27
N LYS A 187 -20.05 -40.40 6.71
CA LYS A 187 -18.79 -40.06 6.02
C LYS A 187 -17.99 -38.95 6.70
N VAL A 188 -18.52 -38.38 7.78
CA VAL A 188 -17.85 -37.36 8.62
C VAL A 188 -16.55 -37.95 9.20
N PRO A 189 -15.42 -37.21 9.22
CA PRO A 189 -14.19 -37.67 9.86
C PRO A 189 -14.43 -38.04 11.33
N LYS A 190 -13.78 -39.12 11.79
CA LYS A 190 -14.09 -39.81 13.06
C LYS A 190 -14.11 -38.90 14.29
N ASP A 191 -13.22 -37.90 14.33
CA ASP A 191 -12.99 -37.04 15.48
C ASP A 191 -13.72 -35.69 15.34
N TYR A 192 -14.76 -35.64 14.47
CA TYR A 192 -15.56 -34.48 14.12
C TYR A 192 -17.06 -34.81 14.13
N LYS A 193 -17.91 -33.78 14.24
CA LYS A 193 -19.34 -33.85 13.94
C LYS A 193 -19.76 -32.72 13.01
N ILE A 194 -20.87 -32.86 12.29
CA ILE A 194 -21.49 -31.76 11.55
C ILE A 194 -21.93 -30.67 12.54
N GLN A 195 -21.80 -29.40 12.16
CA GLN A 195 -22.22 -28.26 12.98
C GLN A 195 -23.74 -28.33 13.25
N ASP A 196 -24.17 -28.12 14.51
CA ASP A 196 -25.54 -28.47 14.95
C ASP A 196 -26.67 -27.65 14.28
N ASP A 197 -26.34 -26.53 13.63
CA ASP A 197 -27.24 -25.65 12.89
C ASP A 197 -27.16 -25.82 11.35
N PHE A 198 -26.33 -26.73 10.84
CA PHE A 198 -26.20 -26.96 9.41
C PHE A 198 -27.30 -27.89 8.86
N ASP A 199 -28.17 -27.31 8.02
CA ASP A 199 -29.24 -28.03 7.35
C ASP A 199 -28.70 -28.84 6.15
N LEU A 200 -28.64 -30.17 6.31
CA LEU A 200 -28.24 -31.12 5.27
C LEU A 200 -29.11 -31.07 4.00
N SER A 201 -30.34 -30.55 4.06
CA SER A 201 -31.18 -30.37 2.86
C SER A 201 -30.69 -29.28 1.92
N THR A 202 -29.68 -28.49 2.33
CA THR A 202 -29.01 -27.49 1.46
C THR A 202 -28.00 -28.08 0.48
N ILE A 203 -27.71 -29.38 0.56
CA ILE A 203 -26.83 -30.08 -0.40
C ILE A 203 -27.45 -30.07 -1.80
N LEU A 204 -26.62 -29.90 -2.83
CA LEU A 204 -27.04 -29.83 -4.23
C LEU A 204 -26.33 -30.89 -5.10
N LEU A 205 -27.13 -31.69 -5.82
CA LEU A 205 -26.68 -32.73 -6.75
C LEU A 205 -25.82 -32.17 -7.89
N GLY A 206 -24.64 -32.78 -8.10
CA GLY A 206 -23.72 -32.44 -9.18
C GLY A 206 -22.82 -31.23 -8.91
N LEU A 207 -22.70 -30.81 -7.65
CA LEU A 207 -21.85 -29.69 -7.22
C LEU A 207 -20.89 -30.11 -6.10
N ILE A 208 -19.89 -29.27 -5.84
CA ILE A 208 -19.00 -29.38 -4.68
C ILE A 208 -19.69 -28.68 -3.50
N ASN A 209 -20.15 -29.47 -2.54
CA ASN A 209 -20.84 -29.01 -1.35
C ASN A 209 -19.83 -28.90 -0.19
N LYS A 210 -19.80 -27.76 0.49
CA LYS A 210 -19.01 -27.55 1.72
C LYS A 210 -19.91 -27.78 2.92
N VAL A 211 -19.58 -28.76 3.76
CA VAL A 211 -20.32 -29.12 4.97
C VAL A 211 -19.47 -28.69 6.18
N PRO A 212 -19.92 -27.71 6.99
CA PRO A 212 -19.19 -27.31 8.19
C PRO A 212 -19.24 -28.42 9.24
N VAL A 213 -18.08 -28.72 9.80
CA VAL A 213 -17.89 -29.66 10.89
C VAL A 213 -17.13 -28.99 12.02
N VAL A 214 -17.32 -29.48 13.23
CA VAL A 214 -16.60 -29.05 14.43
C VAL A 214 -15.90 -30.25 15.06
N LYS A 215 -14.64 -30.07 15.47
CA LYS A 215 -13.87 -31.12 16.16
C LYS A 215 -14.58 -31.54 17.45
N LEU A 216 -14.66 -32.84 17.70
CA LEU A 216 -15.06 -33.38 19.00
C LEU A 216 -13.92 -33.15 19.99
N ARG A 217 -14.17 -32.33 21.02
CA ARG A 217 -13.22 -32.02 22.10
C ARG A 217 -13.65 -32.70 23.40
N GLU A 218 -12.71 -33.31 24.11
CA GLU A 218 -12.94 -33.76 25.49
C GLU A 218 -12.73 -32.60 26.47
N GLU A 219 -13.59 -32.50 27.50
CA GLU A 219 -13.52 -31.44 28.52
C GLU A 219 -12.63 -31.87 29.70
N PHE A 220 -11.58 -31.11 29.95
CA PHE A 220 -10.67 -31.29 31.07
C PHE A 220 -10.94 -30.28 32.19
N LYS A 221 -10.50 -30.63 33.39
CA LYS A 221 -10.45 -29.72 34.54
C LYS A 221 -9.00 -29.41 34.88
N THR A 222 -8.68 -28.13 34.94
CA THR A 222 -7.36 -27.63 35.36
C THR A 222 -7.54 -26.73 36.58
N THR A 223 -6.70 -26.93 37.61
CA THR A 223 -6.79 -26.22 38.89
C THR A 223 -5.55 -25.38 39.11
N LEU A 224 -5.72 -24.06 39.15
CA LEU A 224 -4.65 -23.10 39.42
C LEU A 224 -4.62 -22.81 40.93
N ILE A 225 -3.45 -22.88 41.55
CA ILE A 225 -3.23 -22.70 43.00
C ILE A 225 -2.17 -21.63 43.22
N TYR A 226 -2.56 -20.47 43.74
CA TYR A 226 -1.65 -19.35 44.01
C TYR A 226 -1.21 -19.39 45.48
N ARG A 227 0.10 -19.50 45.74
CA ARG A 227 0.70 -19.58 47.08
C ARG A 227 1.76 -18.52 47.30
N THR A 228 2.06 -18.17 48.54
CA THR A 228 3.29 -17.43 48.87
C THR A 228 4.50 -18.39 48.92
N LEU A 229 5.72 -17.84 48.94
CA LEU A 229 6.95 -18.59 49.21
C LEU A 229 7.03 -19.22 50.64
N LYS A 230 5.98 -19.08 51.46
CA LYS A 230 5.79 -19.76 52.75
C LYS A 230 4.76 -20.90 52.67
N GLU A 231 4.34 -21.27 51.46
CA GLU A 231 3.26 -22.23 51.14
C GLU A 231 1.84 -21.80 51.56
N ASP A 232 1.66 -20.63 52.17
CA ASP A 232 0.34 -20.03 52.43
C ASP A 232 -0.46 -19.91 51.11
N THR A 233 -1.59 -20.61 50.99
CA THR A 233 -2.41 -20.58 49.78
C THR A 233 -3.34 -19.36 49.80
N ILE A 234 -3.14 -18.47 48.83
CA ILE A 234 -3.86 -17.19 48.67
C ILE A 234 -5.17 -17.39 47.89
N TYR A 235 -5.13 -18.18 46.81
CA TYR A 235 -6.27 -18.37 45.91
C TYR A 235 -6.21 -19.73 45.21
N ILE A 236 -7.39 -20.31 44.94
CA ILE A 236 -7.55 -21.53 44.14
C ILE A 236 -8.62 -21.27 43.10
N LYS A 237 -8.36 -21.67 41.85
CA LYS A 237 -9.26 -21.47 40.71
C LYS A 237 -9.33 -22.73 39.85
N GLU A 238 -10.48 -23.40 39.86
CA GLU A 238 -10.83 -24.34 38.80
C GLU A 238 -11.17 -23.58 37.50
N VAL A 239 -10.63 -24.06 36.38
CA VAL A 239 -11.03 -23.71 35.01
C VAL A 239 -11.35 -24.99 34.23
N LYS A 240 -12.23 -24.86 33.23
CA LYS A 240 -12.47 -25.89 32.22
C LYS A 240 -11.54 -25.65 31.04
N THR A 241 -11.01 -26.71 30.47
CA THR A 241 -10.06 -26.71 29.34
C THR A 241 -10.43 -27.78 28.33
N TYR A 242 -9.84 -27.73 27.14
CA TYR A 242 -9.92 -28.76 26.11
C TYR A 242 -8.51 -29.05 25.61
N GLU A 243 -8.29 -30.16 24.89
CA GLU A 243 -6.94 -30.62 24.45
C GLU A 243 -6.07 -29.57 23.72
N ASP A 244 -6.72 -28.57 23.13
CA ASP A 244 -6.15 -27.51 22.31
C ASP A 244 -6.33 -26.10 22.91
N GLU A 245 -6.93 -25.98 24.10
CA GLU A 245 -7.13 -24.70 24.80
C GLU A 245 -6.19 -24.53 25.98
N SER A 246 -5.49 -23.40 25.99
CA SER A 246 -4.30 -23.22 26.81
C SER A 246 -4.45 -22.10 27.84
N VAL A 247 -4.27 -22.39 29.12
CA VAL A 247 -4.58 -21.45 30.21
C VAL A 247 -3.42 -20.49 30.51
N ASP A 248 -3.68 -19.18 30.45
CA ASP A 248 -2.79 -18.16 30.99
C ASP A 248 -3.07 -17.94 32.50
N PRO A 249 -2.13 -18.25 33.41
CA PRO A 249 -2.32 -18.01 34.84
C PRO A 249 -2.35 -16.52 35.22
N ASN A 250 -1.97 -15.58 34.34
CA ASN A 250 -2.09 -14.14 34.59
C ASN A 250 -3.55 -13.69 34.67
N GLU A 251 -4.48 -14.30 33.92
CA GLU A 251 -5.89 -13.90 33.90
C GLU A 251 -6.62 -14.19 35.23
N TYR A 252 -6.11 -15.13 36.03
CA TYR A 252 -6.71 -15.59 37.28
C TYR A 252 -5.88 -15.20 38.52
N LEU A 253 -4.86 -14.36 38.34
CA LEU A 253 -4.02 -13.81 39.40
C LEU A 253 -4.84 -12.89 40.34
N PRO A 254 -4.80 -13.08 41.67
CA PRO A 254 -5.56 -12.26 42.61
C PRO A 254 -5.22 -10.76 42.58
N GLU A 255 -6.22 -9.90 42.80
CA GLU A 255 -6.01 -8.47 42.96
C GLU A 255 -5.02 -8.18 44.10
N ASN A 256 -4.11 -7.23 43.87
CA ASN A 256 -2.99 -6.87 44.74
C ASN A 256 -1.85 -7.90 44.85
N TYR A 257 -1.83 -8.98 44.05
CA TYR A 257 -0.70 -9.92 43.97
C TYR A 257 0.04 -9.84 42.62
N GLU A 258 1.30 -10.24 42.60
CA GLU A 258 2.13 -10.44 41.41
C GLU A 258 2.97 -11.72 41.54
N PHE A 259 3.36 -12.34 40.41
CA PHE A 259 4.20 -13.52 40.43
C PHE A 259 5.58 -13.21 41.01
N GLU A 260 6.16 -14.17 41.72
CA GLU A 260 7.57 -14.09 42.13
C GLU A 260 8.52 -14.34 40.95
N GLU A 261 9.69 -13.71 40.99
CA GLU A 261 10.68 -13.69 39.89
C GLU A 261 11.37 -15.05 39.68
N HIS A 262 11.12 -16.03 40.54
CA HIS A 262 11.72 -17.37 40.54
C HIS A 262 10.61 -18.42 40.65
N GLN A 263 9.88 -18.65 39.55
CA GLN A 263 9.03 -19.84 39.39
C GLN A 263 9.90 -21.01 38.92
N ASP A 264 9.62 -22.23 39.38
CA ASP A 264 10.27 -23.46 38.88
C ASP A 264 9.74 -23.91 37.50
N HIS A 265 8.76 -23.19 36.95
CA HIS A 265 8.12 -23.45 35.66
C HIS A 265 8.02 -22.15 34.86
N GLU A 266 8.17 -22.23 33.54
CA GLU A 266 7.86 -21.10 32.66
C GLU A 266 6.36 -20.75 32.74
N LEU A 267 6.02 -19.48 32.54
CA LEU A 267 4.61 -19.04 32.40
C LEU A 267 4.06 -19.39 31.00
N THR A 268 4.37 -20.59 30.52
CA THR A 268 3.84 -21.17 29.29
C THR A 268 2.39 -21.62 29.49
N PRO A 269 1.50 -21.43 28.51
CA PRO A 269 0.11 -21.85 28.62
C PRO A 269 -0.04 -23.37 28.88
N ILE A 270 -0.85 -23.72 29.88
CA ILE A 270 -1.09 -25.12 30.30
C ILE A 270 -2.05 -25.81 29.33
N VAL A 271 -1.71 -27.02 28.87
CA VAL A 271 -2.41 -27.71 27.76
C VAL A 271 -3.27 -28.92 28.18
N ASP A 272 -3.15 -29.41 29.42
CA ASP A 272 -3.95 -30.54 29.91
C ASP A 272 -4.39 -30.42 31.39
N GLY A 273 -5.20 -31.40 31.85
CA GLY A 273 -5.88 -31.38 33.14
C GLY A 273 -4.98 -31.78 34.31
N GLY A 274 -4.78 -30.88 35.27
CA GLY A 274 -3.95 -31.11 36.46
C GLY A 274 -4.06 -30.00 37.51
N GLU A 275 -3.29 -30.11 38.60
CA GLU A 275 -3.09 -29.06 39.60
C GLU A 275 -1.76 -28.33 39.35
N PHE A 276 -1.81 -27.00 39.24
CA PHE A 276 -0.65 -26.16 38.92
C PHE A 276 -0.46 -25.09 40.00
N VAL A 277 0.73 -25.08 40.63
CA VAL A 277 1.05 -24.17 41.74
C VAL A 277 1.92 -23.02 41.25
N PHE A 278 1.49 -21.79 41.55
CA PHE A 278 2.19 -20.56 41.21
C PHE A 278 2.56 -19.77 42.48
N TYR A 279 3.78 -19.25 42.54
CA TYR A 279 4.24 -18.45 43.67
C TYR A 279 4.02 -16.96 43.45
N VAL A 280 3.35 -16.31 44.40
CA VAL A 280 2.96 -14.90 44.33
C VAL A 280 3.37 -14.12 45.59
N LYS A 281 3.64 -12.83 45.39
CA LYS A 281 3.89 -11.82 46.43
C LYS A 281 2.84 -10.72 46.35
N GLU A 282 2.63 -10.02 47.45
CA GLU A 282 1.80 -8.81 47.48
C GLU A 282 2.52 -7.68 46.71
N LYS A 283 1.80 -7.05 45.79
CA LYS A 283 2.27 -5.86 45.06
C LYS A 283 2.61 -4.77 46.08
N PRO A 284 3.79 -4.14 45.99
CA PRO A 284 4.17 -3.10 46.94
C PRO A 284 3.21 -1.90 46.84
N ASP A 285 2.62 -1.51 47.96
CA ASP A 285 1.77 -0.32 48.07
C ASP A 285 2.60 0.94 47.73
N LEU A 286 2.36 1.54 46.56
CA LEU A 286 3.12 2.68 46.05
C LEU A 286 2.42 4.01 46.39
N GLN A 287 3.15 4.90 47.07
CA GLN A 287 2.72 6.26 47.37
C GLN A 287 3.50 7.28 46.54
N THR A 288 2.76 8.12 45.81
CA THR A 288 3.30 9.30 45.12
C THR A 288 3.34 10.49 46.08
N THR A 289 4.52 11.03 46.31
CA THR A 289 4.75 12.25 47.11
C THR A 289 5.12 13.40 46.18
N THR A 290 4.58 14.59 46.40
CA THR A 290 4.80 15.72 45.50
C THR A 290 5.71 16.76 46.14
N ILE A 291 6.77 17.17 45.42
CA ILE A 291 7.70 18.22 45.84
C ILE A 291 7.48 19.47 44.97
N ASN A 292 7.16 20.59 45.62
CA ASN A 292 7.05 21.91 45.01
C ASN A 292 8.30 22.74 45.32
N TYR A 293 9.08 23.11 44.31
CA TYR A 293 10.21 24.04 44.44
C TYR A 293 9.71 25.48 44.32
N VAL A 294 9.93 26.30 45.35
CA VAL A 294 9.31 27.63 45.50
C VAL A 294 10.39 28.70 45.73
N LEU A 295 10.33 29.79 44.97
CA LEU A 295 11.15 31.01 45.15
C LEU A 295 10.22 32.16 45.57
N GLU A 296 10.45 32.75 46.74
CA GLU A 296 9.72 33.95 47.21
C GLU A 296 8.17 33.83 47.16
N SER A 297 7.65 32.62 47.37
CA SER A 297 6.22 32.22 47.25
C SER A 297 5.70 31.96 45.82
N ALA A 298 6.54 32.10 44.79
CA ALA A 298 6.24 31.66 43.43
C ALA A 298 6.68 30.20 43.21
N LEU A 299 5.78 29.36 42.69
CA LEU A 299 6.08 27.98 42.31
C LEU A 299 6.95 27.95 41.04
N ILE A 300 8.14 27.34 41.13
CA ILE A 300 9.11 27.24 40.03
C ILE A 300 9.00 25.89 39.31
N LYS A 301 8.80 24.79 40.07
CA LYS A 301 8.69 23.43 39.53
C LYS A 301 7.94 22.53 40.51
N THR A 302 7.12 21.63 40.00
CA THR A 302 6.57 20.50 40.76
C THR A 302 7.24 19.20 40.30
N THR A 303 7.48 18.26 41.19
CA THR A 303 8.06 16.94 40.86
C THR A 303 7.45 15.84 41.72
N PRO A 304 6.87 14.79 41.12
CA PRO A 304 6.43 13.60 41.86
C PRO A 304 7.61 12.67 42.16
N ILE A 305 7.64 12.10 43.36
CA ILE A 305 8.55 11.04 43.78
C ILE A 305 7.69 9.87 44.27
N VAL A 306 7.78 8.72 43.59
CA VAL A 306 7.04 7.51 43.94
C VAL A 306 7.91 6.61 44.83
N LYS A 307 7.35 6.12 45.93
CA LYS A 307 8.01 5.21 46.88
C LYS A 307 7.06 4.11 47.33
N ILE A 308 7.62 2.96 47.69
CA ILE A 308 6.88 1.97 48.50
C ILE A 308 6.51 2.64 49.83
N ARG A 309 5.26 2.47 50.27
CA ARG A 309 4.72 3.00 51.52
C ARG A 309 5.67 2.73 52.69
N TYR A 310 5.80 3.70 53.60
CA TYR A 310 6.77 3.73 54.69
C TYR A 310 8.26 3.90 54.30
N THR A 311 8.63 3.84 53.02
CA THR A 311 10.01 4.13 52.57
C THR A 311 10.25 5.64 52.50
N LYS A 312 11.23 6.14 53.27
CA LYS A 312 11.57 7.57 53.30
C LYS A 312 12.13 8.06 51.95
N ILE A 313 11.82 9.31 51.62
CA ILE A 313 12.51 10.06 50.56
C ILE A 313 13.85 10.56 51.11
N THR A 314 14.90 10.51 50.29
CA THR A 314 16.23 10.99 50.66
C THR A 314 16.47 12.42 50.18
N GLU A 315 17.39 13.12 50.85
CA GLU A 315 17.83 14.46 50.45
C GLU A 315 18.41 14.49 49.02
N ASN A 316 19.10 13.43 48.60
CA ASN A 316 19.66 13.32 47.25
C ASN A 316 18.58 13.25 46.17
N GLU A 317 17.43 12.64 46.45
CA GLU A 317 16.30 12.54 45.50
C GLU A 317 15.54 13.86 45.33
N ILE A 318 15.62 14.74 46.32
CA ILE A 318 15.16 16.13 46.19
C ILE A 318 16.23 16.95 45.46
N LYS A 319 17.50 16.84 45.83
CA LYS A 319 18.61 17.58 45.20
C LYS A 319 18.79 17.26 43.71
N SER A 320 18.60 16.01 43.28
CA SER A 320 18.65 15.62 41.87
C SER A 320 17.49 16.18 41.02
N ASN A 321 16.46 16.76 41.66
CA ASN A 321 15.26 17.26 41.02
C ASN A 321 15.07 18.78 41.11
N ILE A 322 16.05 19.53 41.64
CA ILE A 322 16.07 21.00 41.63
C ILE A 322 15.97 21.52 40.16
N PRO A 323 15.32 22.66 39.89
CA PRO A 323 15.35 23.29 38.57
C PRO A 323 16.76 23.78 38.19
N GLU A 324 17.13 23.71 36.90
CA GLU A 324 18.42 24.25 36.44
C GLU A 324 18.51 25.76 36.71
N GLY A 325 19.64 26.21 37.25
CA GLY A 325 19.87 27.61 37.66
C GLY A 325 19.37 27.97 39.06
N TYR A 326 18.92 27.00 39.86
CA TYR A 326 18.49 27.17 41.25
C TYR A 326 19.26 26.26 42.20
N ASP A 327 19.27 26.61 43.49
CA ASP A 327 19.78 25.78 44.59
C ASP A 327 18.83 25.87 45.81
N ILE A 328 18.91 24.93 46.74
CA ILE A 328 18.03 24.86 47.93
C ILE A 328 18.49 25.83 49.01
N VAL A 329 17.56 26.60 49.58
CA VAL A 329 17.82 27.46 50.74
C VAL A 329 18.06 26.57 51.97
N ALA A 330 19.32 26.21 52.22
CA ALA A 330 19.72 25.22 53.23
C ALA A 330 19.17 25.52 54.64
N GLU A 331 19.09 26.80 55.04
CA GLU A 331 18.52 27.23 56.33
C GLU A 331 17.02 26.95 56.49
N LYS A 332 16.30 26.73 55.38
CA LYS A 332 14.85 26.49 55.33
C LYS A 332 14.50 25.05 54.95
N PHE A 333 15.47 24.23 54.54
CA PHE A 333 15.25 22.86 54.10
C PHE A 333 15.52 21.85 55.21
N ASP A 334 14.59 20.92 55.39
CA ASP A 334 14.69 19.85 56.38
C ASP A 334 13.98 18.61 55.84
N ILE A 335 14.77 17.61 55.45
CA ILE A 335 14.27 16.34 54.89
C ILE A 335 13.33 15.60 55.85
N THR A 336 13.42 15.84 57.16
CA THR A 336 12.54 15.19 58.16
C THR A 336 11.12 15.73 58.17
N LYS A 337 10.89 16.91 57.56
CA LYS A 337 9.56 17.52 57.40
C LYS A 337 8.83 17.04 56.14
N ILE A 338 9.51 16.30 55.24
CA ILE A 338 8.92 15.77 54.01
C ILE A 338 8.03 14.57 54.35
N LYS A 339 6.73 14.73 54.18
CA LYS A 339 5.72 13.70 54.42
C LYS A 339 5.43 12.89 53.16
N LEU A 340 5.41 11.58 53.28
CA LEU A 340 5.02 10.66 52.20
C LEU A 340 3.53 10.81 51.85
N GLY A 341 3.21 10.78 50.56
CA GLY A 341 1.84 10.89 50.05
C GLY A 341 1.21 12.29 50.08
N GLU A 342 1.88 13.29 50.65
CA GLU A 342 1.42 14.69 50.67
C GLU A 342 2.15 15.57 49.63
N VAL A 343 1.68 16.80 49.47
CA VAL A 343 2.39 17.88 48.77
C VAL A 343 3.29 18.60 49.77
N ASN A 344 4.57 18.73 49.45
CA ASN A 344 5.60 19.31 50.29
C ASN A 344 6.30 20.46 49.55
N GLU A 345 6.67 21.53 50.25
CA GLU A 345 7.37 22.69 49.65
C GLU A 345 8.85 22.73 50.03
N VAL A 346 9.69 23.04 49.05
CA VAL A 346 11.14 23.20 49.18
C VAL A 346 11.51 24.59 48.67
N GLN A 347 12.05 25.42 49.56
CA GLN A 347 12.44 26.78 49.23
C GLN A 347 13.77 26.79 48.46
N VAL A 348 13.79 27.45 47.30
CA VAL A 348 14.96 27.58 46.42
C VAL A 348 15.37 29.03 46.22
N TYR A 349 16.62 29.25 45.82
CA TYR A 349 17.18 30.55 45.44
C TYR A 349 17.99 30.45 44.15
N ILE A 350 18.25 31.59 43.51
CA ILE A 350 19.15 31.68 42.35
C ILE A 350 20.56 32.01 42.86
N PRO A 351 21.56 31.13 42.71
CA PRO A 351 22.94 31.43 43.12
C PRO A 351 23.56 32.48 42.19
N ARG A 352 24.12 33.56 42.77
CA ARG A 352 24.77 34.65 42.02
C ARG A 352 26.01 34.14 41.29
N LYS A 353 26.21 34.54 40.03
CA LYS A 353 27.37 34.13 39.24
C LYS A 353 28.32 35.31 39.01
N LYS A 354 29.63 35.08 39.17
CA LYS A 354 30.63 36.02 38.64
C LYS A 354 30.85 35.76 37.16
N VAL A 355 30.81 36.83 36.37
CA VAL A 355 30.90 36.81 34.91
C VAL A 355 31.98 37.78 34.42
N TYR A 356 32.52 37.46 33.25
CA TYR A 356 33.60 38.17 32.62
C TYR A 356 33.06 39.10 31.52
N THR A 357 33.60 40.32 31.45
CA THR A 357 33.19 41.34 30.47
C THR A 357 34.42 42.04 29.91
N ARG A 358 34.52 42.16 28.58
CA ARG A 358 35.61 42.88 27.89
C ARG A 358 35.11 44.24 27.38
N VAL A 359 35.95 45.27 27.52
CA VAL A 359 35.66 46.64 27.13
C VAL A 359 36.85 47.25 26.39
N ILE A 360 36.64 47.73 25.16
CA ILE A 360 37.65 48.34 24.31
C ILE A 360 37.31 49.81 24.05
N TYR A 361 38.28 50.70 24.30
CA TYR A 361 38.24 52.12 23.97
C TYR A 361 39.14 52.39 22.77
N LYS A 362 38.64 53.09 21.76
CA LYS A 362 39.33 53.38 20.50
C LYS A 362 39.07 54.79 19.99
N LEU A 363 39.98 55.33 19.20
CA LEU A 363 39.79 56.57 18.47
C LEU A 363 38.80 56.37 17.29
N ASN A 364 38.30 57.48 16.74
CA ASN A 364 37.38 57.50 15.59
C ASN A 364 37.98 56.92 14.29
N ASP A 365 39.32 56.81 14.20
CA ASP A 365 40.03 56.12 13.11
C ASP A 365 40.11 54.59 13.29
N GLY A 366 39.65 54.08 14.44
CA GLY A 366 39.67 52.66 14.81
C GLY A 366 40.83 52.26 15.73
N ASN A 367 41.83 53.12 15.97
CA ASN A 367 43.00 52.78 16.79
C ASN A 367 42.61 52.52 18.26
N VAL A 368 42.91 51.32 18.77
CA VAL A 368 42.63 50.93 20.16
C VAL A 368 43.57 51.64 21.12
N ILE A 369 43.00 52.33 22.10
CA ILE A 369 43.70 53.09 23.15
C ILE A 369 43.77 52.30 24.46
N LYS A 370 42.76 51.48 24.77
CA LYS A 370 42.70 50.66 25.99
C LYS A 370 41.79 49.45 25.81
N ASP A 371 42.21 48.29 26.27
CA ASP A 371 41.42 47.04 26.33
C ASP A 371 41.40 46.58 27.80
N VAL A 372 40.21 46.41 28.37
CA VAL A 372 39.99 46.16 29.79
C VAL A 372 39.16 44.90 29.97
N LYS A 373 39.56 44.07 30.93
CA LYS A 373 38.87 42.85 31.35
C LYS A 373 38.31 43.07 32.75
N LEU A 374 36.98 43.02 32.87
CA LEU A 374 36.25 43.20 34.12
C LEU A 374 35.68 41.84 34.57
N TYR A 375 35.65 41.61 35.88
CA TYR A 375 35.19 40.35 36.47
C TYR A 375 34.36 40.63 37.73
N GLU A 376 33.05 40.69 37.54
CA GLU A 376 32.08 41.10 38.56
C GLU A 376 30.86 40.19 38.58
N TRP A 377 29.96 40.42 39.53
CA TRP A 377 28.68 39.71 39.58
C TRP A 377 27.78 40.09 38.40
N ASP A 378 27.02 39.11 37.92
CA ASP A 378 26.03 39.20 36.83
C ASP A 378 24.92 40.24 37.05
N ASN A 379 24.74 40.72 38.28
CA ASN A 379 23.74 41.70 38.68
C ASN A 379 24.30 43.09 39.08
N VAL A 380 25.57 43.37 38.80
CA VAL A 380 26.19 44.69 39.05
C VAL A 380 26.15 45.55 37.79
N GLU A 381 25.60 46.75 37.86
CA GLU A 381 25.71 47.73 36.77
C GLU A 381 27.14 48.27 36.66
N LEU A 382 27.70 48.29 35.45
CA LEU A 382 29.02 48.82 35.17
C LEU A 382 28.96 49.87 34.07
N TYR A 383 29.72 50.96 34.25
CA TYR A 383 29.68 52.14 33.40
C TYR A 383 31.01 52.33 32.65
N ALA A 384 30.94 52.49 31.33
CA ALA A 384 32.09 52.68 30.46
C ALA A 384 32.90 53.94 30.82
N SER A 385 32.23 55.00 31.32
CA SER A 385 32.86 56.23 31.80
C SER A 385 33.86 55.97 32.93
N SER A 386 33.62 54.95 33.79
CA SER A 386 34.48 54.61 34.93
C SER A 386 35.83 54.00 34.56
N TYR A 387 36.04 53.60 33.29
CA TYR A 387 37.29 52.95 32.85
C TYR A 387 37.98 53.64 31.66
N VAL A 388 37.52 54.82 31.24
CA VAL A 388 38.17 55.64 30.21
C VAL A 388 39.62 56.01 30.63
N PRO A 389 40.61 56.05 29.71
CA PRO A 389 41.95 56.54 30.04
C PRO A 389 41.99 58.07 30.22
N GLU A 390 42.69 58.55 31.24
CA GLU A 390 42.65 59.92 31.81
C GLU A 390 42.78 61.10 30.83
N LYS A 391 43.43 60.90 29.67
CA LYS A 391 43.64 61.96 28.66
C LYS A 391 42.50 62.08 27.64
N TYR A 392 41.47 61.24 27.77
CA TYR A 392 40.40 61.07 26.80
C TYR A 392 39.03 61.17 27.47
N LYS A 393 38.02 61.60 26.71
CA LYS A 393 36.59 61.47 27.07
C LYS A 393 35.87 60.55 26.08
N LEU A 394 34.74 59.98 26.50
CA LEU A 394 33.81 59.32 25.56
C LEU A 394 33.30 60.35 24.55
N VAL A 395 33.08 59.92 23.31
CA VAL A 395 32.40 60.74 22.30
C VAL A 395 30.93 60.92 22.72
N ASP A 396 30.44 62.15 22.60
CA ASP A 396 29.10 62.51 23.07
C ASP A 396 27.99 61.73 22.33
N GLY A 397 26.99 61.26 23.06
CA GLY A 397 25.87 60.45 22.54
C GLY A 397 26.06 58.92 22.60
N GLN A 398 27.19 58.40 23.08
CA GLN A 398 27.33 56.96 23.37
C GLN A 398 26.61 56.57 24.67
N ASN A 399 25.93 55.40 24.68
CA ASN A 399 25.32 54.83 25.89
C ASN A 399 26.41 54.38 26.88
N PRO A 400 26.53 54.96 28.09
CA PRO A 400 27.61 54.64 29.01
C PRO A 400 27.47 53.26 29.69
N ASN A 401 26.34 52.57 29.59
CA ASN A 401 26.12 51.31 30.29
C ASN A 401 26.78 50.13 29.55
N LEU A 402 27.55 49.31 30.26
CA LEU A 402 28.18 48.10 29.70
C LEU A 402 27.19 46.93 29.63
N VAL A 403 27.24 46.15 28.54
CA VAL A 403 26.56 44.86 28.42
C VAL A 403 27.45 43.78 29.02
N ILE A 404 26.93 43.02 29.99
CA ILE A 404 27.70 42.11 30.83
C ILE A 404 27.43 40.64 30.44
N GLY A 405 28.47 39.79 30.56
CA GLY A 405 28.29 38.34 30.67
C GLY A 405 28.07 37.52 29.39
N LYS A 406 28.64 37.94 28.25
CA LYS A 406 28.73 37.11 27.03
C LYS A 406 30.15 37.14 26.47
N GLU A 407 30.77 35.96 26.31
CA GLU A 407 32.21 35.83 26.02
C GLU A 407 32.63 36.35 24.64
N ASP A 408 31.68 36.41 23.72
CA ASP A 408 31.81 36.80 22.32
C ASP A 408 31.44 38.28 22.05
N LEU A 409 30.75 38.97 22.97
CA LEU A 409 30.36 40.37 22.84
C LEU A 409 31.34 41.33 23.53
N THR A 410 32.19 41.97 22.74
CA THR A 410 33.13 43.01 23.23
C THR A 410 32.49 44.39 23.19
N ASN A 411 32.25 44.99 24.36
CA ASN A 411 31.79 46.37 24.47
C ASN A 411 32.84 47.32 23.87
N SER A 412 32.45 48.17 22.91
CA SER A 412 33.39 48.99 22.14
C SER A 412 32.97 50.47 22.12
N TYR A 413 33.83 51.32 22.65
CA TYR A 413 33.60 52.76 22.82
C TYR A 413 34.56 53.62 22.01
N PHE A 414 34.04 54.74 21.51
CA PHE A 414 34.81 55.76 20.84
C PHE A 414 35.20 56.86 21.84
N VAL A 415 36.47 57.25 21.80
CA VAL A 415 37.02 58.28 22.68
C VAL A 415 37.75 59.36 21.89
N GLU A 416 37.77 60.56 22.43
CA GLU A 416 38.49 61.71 21.87
C GLU A 416 39.39 62.36 22.92
N LEU A 417 40.49 62.96 22.46
CA LEU A 417 41.52 63.57 23.30
C LEU A 417 41.02 64.91 23.87
N ILE A 418 41.22 65.15 25.16
CA ILE A 418 40.59 66.27 25.87
C ILE A 418 41.10 67.66 25.42
N GLU A 419 42.36 67.79 24.98
CA GLU A 419 42.90 69.09 24.53
C GLU A 419 44.05 68.96 23.49
N LYS A 420 44.32 70.04 22.75
CA LYS A 420 45.23 70.07 21.58
C LYS A 420 46.19 71.28 21.61
N PRO A 421 47.52 71.09 21.68
CA PRO A 421 48.48 72.21 21.74
C PRO A 421 48.57 73.06 20.45
N ALA A 422 49.01 74.31 20.60
CA ALA A 422 49.22 75.29 19.52
C ALA A 422 50.63 75.19 18.88
N VAL A 423 50.83 75.88 17.75
CA VAL A 423 51.96 75.72 16.82
C VAL A 423 52.79 77.00 16.64
N THR A 424 54.13 76.91 16.57
CA THR A 424 55.07 77.80 15.83
C THR A 424 56.51 77.18 15.84
N PRO A 425 57.46 77.55 14.93
CA PRO A 425 58.16 76.50 14.16
C PRO A 425 59.73 76.64 14.14
N PRO A 426 60.52 76.36 13.06
CA PRO A 426 61.68 75.45 13.13
C PRO A 426 63.06 76.14 12.88
N PRO A 427 64.21 75.40 12.87
CA PRO A 427 64.74 74.87 11.59
C PRO A 427 65.63 73.59 11.66
N ALA A 428 66.13 73.17 10.48
CA ALA A 428 67.34 72.37 10.19
C ALA A 428 67.25 70.83 9.96
N GLU A 429 67.63 70.46 8.72
CA GLU A 429 68.13 69.17 8.19
C GLU A 429 69.58 68.84 8.70
N PRO A 430 70.29 67.73 8.32
CA PRO A 430 70.05 66.78 7.20
C PRO A 430 70.29 65.26 7.51
N GLU A 431 70.38 64.47 6.43
CA GLU A 431 71.17 63.22 6.22
C GLU A 431 70.44 61.84 6.14
N GLU A 432 70.29 61.37 4.89
CA GLU A 432 70.44 59.97 4.44
C GLU A 432 71.89 59.44 4.75
N PRO A 433 72.24 58.12 4.74
CA PRO A 433 71.75 57.13 3.77
C PRO A 433 71.75 55.60 4.11
N ALA A 434 71.17 54.83 3.17
CA ALA A 434 71.65 53.55 2.58
C ALA A 434 72.04 52.26 3.38
N GLU A 435 71.44 51.15 2.91
CA GLU A 435 72.03 49.83 2.56
C GLU A 435 72.51 48.73 3.57
N LYS A 436 71.74 47.60 3.57
CA LYS A 436 72.17 46.19 3.25
C LYS A 436 73.23 45.48 4.18
N PRO A 437 73.61 44.18 3.95
CA PRO A 437 72.74 42.97 4.02
C PRO A 437 73.35 41.68 4.70
N LYS A 438 72.51 40.64 4.85
CA LYS A 438 72.79 39.15 4.89
C LYS A 438 73.13 38.38 6.22
N PRO A 439 72.87 37.04 6.28
CA PRO A 439 72.95 36.11 7.46
C PRO A 439 74.17 35.11 7.33
N PRO A 440 74.36 33.90 8.00
CA PRO A 440 73.45 32.86 8.59
C PRO A 440 73.97 32.15 9.90
N VAL A 441 73.79 30.81 10.05
CA VAL A 441 74.32 29.81 11.07
C VAL A 441 73.53 29.68 12.41
N GLU A 442 73.29 28.49 13.03
CA GLU A 442 72.97 27.10 12.57
C GLU A 442 72.57 26.11 13.73
N ASN A 443 71.98 24.94 13.39
CA ASN A 443 71.95 23.60 14.06
C ASN A 443 71.49 23.33 15.54
N ASN A 444 70.58 22.32 15.67
CA ASN A 444 70.55 21.08 16.51
C ASN A 444 71.12 21.01 17.96
N PRO A 445 70.61 20.13 18.88
CA PRO A 445 70.65 18.65 18.69
C PRO A 445 69.52 17.74 19.28
N ASN A 446 69.46 16.51 18.75
CA ASN A 446 69.32 15.13 19.32
C ASN A 446 68.96 14.95 20.84
N ASP A 447 68.33 13.86 21.34
CA ASP A 447 67.69 12.62 20.81
C ASP A 447 66.73 12.05 21.93
N GLU A 448 66.29 10.79 22.16
CA GLU A 448 66.63 9.41 21.71
C GLU A 448 65.48 8.39 22.03
N ASN A 449 65.60 7.14 21.53
CA ASN A 449 64.99 5.86 21.96
C ASN A 449 63.53 5.46 21.65
N THR A 450 63.43 4.54 20.69
CA THR A 450 62.35 3.57 20.39
C THR A 450 62.54 2.24 21.21
N PRO A 451 61.65 1.21 21.17
CA PRO A 451 61.66 0.23 20.06
C PRO A 451 60.31 -0.43 19.66
N ASN A 452 60.07 -0.39 18.34
CA ASN A 452 59.62 -1.47 17.42
C ASN A 452 59.01 -2.79 17.96
N ASN A 453 57.99 -3.30 17.26
CA ASN A 453 57.77 -4.74 17.11
C ASN A 453 57.04 -5.09 15.79
N GLN A 454 57.53 -6.10 15.06
CA GLN A 454 56.88 -6.65 13.84
C GLN A 454 56.34 -8.06 14.11
N PRO A 455 55.21 -8.48 13.51
CA PRO A 455 54.79 -9.87 13.51
C PRO A 455 55.67 -10.71 12.56
N ASN A 456 55.96 -11.95 12.93
CA ASN A 456 56.76 -12.87 12.12
C ASN A 456 56.06 -14.25 12.05
N SER A 457 55.64 -14.66 10.85
CA SER A 457 54.82 -15.87 10.66
C SER A 457 55.67 -17.15 10.65
N SER A 458 55.25 -18.16 11.40
CA SER A 458 55.97 -19.44 11.53
C SER A 458 55.53 -20.47 10.49
N THR A 459 56.49 -21.24 9.97
CA THR A 459 56.27 -22.34 9.01
C THR A 459 56.01 -23.66 9.72
N ILE A 460 55.02 -24.44 9.25
CA ILE A 460 54.87 -25.87 9.59
C ILE A 460 54.66 -26.67 8.28
N ASN A 461 55.14 -27.91 8.26
CA ASN A 461 55.41 -28.67 7.04
C ASN A 461 54.24 -29.52 6.51
N GLN A 462 54.43 -29.99 5.27
CA GLN A 462 53.68 -31.06 4.60
C GLN A 462 53.62 -32.37 5.41
N PRO A 463 52.73 -33.28 5.00
CA PRO A 463 53.20 -34.61 4.57
C PRO A 463 52.90 -34.86 3.09
N ASN A 464 53.79 -35.61 2.42
CA ASN A 464 53.67 -35.95 1.01
C ASN A 464 54.37 -37.29 0.73
N THR A 465 53.67 -38.25 0.10
CA THR A 465 54.27 -39.39 -0.65
C THR A 465 53.18 -40.17 -1.40
N ASP A 466 53.32 -40.23 -2.73
CA ASP A 466 53.20 -41.38 -3.66
C ASP A 466 52.03 -42.39 -3.51
N SER A 467 51.41 -42.90 -4.58
CA SER A 467 52.04 -43.29 -5.86
C SER A 467 51.06 -43.39 -7.05
N ASN A 468 51.59 -43.72 -8.24
CA ASN A 468 50.90 -43.79 -9.52
C ASN A 468 49.83 -44.90 -9.62
N ASN A 469 48.77 -44.66 -10.41
CA ASN A 469 48.63 -45.42 -11.67
C ASN A 469 47.72 -44.76 -12.71
N ASN A 470 47.79 -45.27 -13.94
CA ASN A 470 47.30 -44.63 -15.16
C ASN A 470 46.24 -45.50 -15.89
N SER A 471 45.09 -44.94 -16.28
CA SER A 471 44.16 -45.58 -17.23
C SER A 471 43.21 -44.57 -17.89
N ASN A 472 43.27 -44.48 -19.22
CA ASN A 472 42.32 -43.70 -20.02
C ASN A 472 40.92 -44.32 -20.00
N THR A 473 39.88 -43.49 -19.89
CA THR A 473 38.61 -43.76 -20.59
C THR A 473 38.01 -42.45 -21.09
N SER A 474 37.70 -42.35 -22.38
CA SER A 474 37.06 -41.16 -22.96
C SER A 474 35.55 -41.23 -22.76
N SER A 475 35.01 -40.32 -21.94
CA SER A 475 33.59 -39.93 -21.98
C SER A 475 33.49 -38.47 -22.38
N SER A 476 32.48 -38.11 -23.18
CA SER A 476 32.24 -36.73 -23.60
C SER A 476 31.90 -35.85 -22.40
N ASN A 477 32.75 -34.86 -22.11
CA ASN A 477 32.43 -33.80 -21.15
C ASN A 477 31.32 -32.91 -21.70
N GLU A 478 30.07 -33.24 -21.39
CA GLU A 478 29.06 -32.20 -21.16
C GLU A 478 29.58 -31.31 -20.02
N THR A 479 29.73 -30.01 -20.26
CA THR A 479 30.12 -29.09 -19.18
C THR A 479 28.99 -28.99 -18.15
N SER A 480 29.38 -28.82 -16.89
CA SER A 480 28.54 -28.45 -15.73
C SER A 480 27.39 -27.51 -16.12
N GLY A 481 27.70 -26.34 -16.67
CA GLY A 481 26.72 -25.34 -17.08
C GLY A 481 25.67 -25.83 -18.10
N GLY A 482 25.99 -26.81 -18.94
CA GLY A 482 25.04 -27.39 -19.89
C GLY A 482 23.82 -28.02 -19.22
N ARG A 483 24.04 -28.74 -18.10
CA ARG A 483 22.97 -29.35 -17.30
C ARG A 483 22.23 -28.35 -16.43
N VAL A 484 22.91 -27.30 -15.96
CA VAL A 484 22.24 -26.23 -15.18
C VAL A 484 21.25 -25.44 -16.04
N VAL A 485 21.57 -25.23 -17.33
CA VAL A 485 20.68 -24.58 -18.30
C VAL A 485 19.47 -25.43 -18.63
N SER A 486 19.61 -26.74 -18.85
CA SER A 486 18.45 -27.62 -19.10
C SER A 486 17.49 -27.70 -17.92
N ASN A 487 18.02 -27.54 -16.70
CA ASN A 487 17.25 -27.63 -15.45
C ASN A 487 16.62 -26.30 -15.02
N GLY A 488 16.91 -25.19 -15.70
CA GLY A 488 16.55 -23.85 -15.25
C GLY A 488 15.13 -23.38 -15.55
N GLY A 489 14.39 -24.13 -16.37
CA GLY A 489 13.06 -23.76 -16.84
C GLY A 489 13.03 -23.18 -18.27
N ARG A 490 11.83 -22.84 -18.73
CA ARG A 490 11.61 -22.13 -20.02
C ARG A 490 11.50 -20.62 -19.78
N LEU A 491 11.12 -19.84 -20.80
CA LEU A 491 10.63 -18.48 -20.57
C LEU A 491 9.14 -18.53 -20.28
N LEU A 492 8.68 -17.71 -19.32
CA LEU A 492 7.27 -17.44 -19.14
C LEU A 492 6.79 -16.44 -20.18
N ASN A 493 5.66 -16.76 -20.81
CA ASN A 493 4.91 -15.80 -21.60
C ASN A 493 4.20 -14.80 -20.66
N GLU A 494 4.19 -13.51 -20.99
CA GLU A 494 3.44 -12.46 -20.24
C GLU A 494 1.91 -12.69 -20.23
N SER A 495 1.40 -13.69 -20.95
CA SER A 495 0.01 -14.17 -20.88
C SER A 495 -0.17 -15.61 -20.36
N GLU A 496 0.89 -16.26 -19.89
CA GLU A 496 0.82 -17.52 -19.11
C GLU A 496 0.91 -17.24 -17.61
N LEU A 497 1.63 -16.18 -17.24
CA LEU A 497 1.36 -15.45 -16.01
C LEU A 497 -0.02 -14.81 -16.18
N ASP A 498 -1.03 -15.40 -15.54
CA ASP A 498 -2.43 -14.95 -15.59
C ASP A 498 -2.50 -13.43 -15.50
N ASP A 499 -3.23 -12.81 -16.42
CA ASP A 499 -3.66 -11.42 -16.23
C ASP A 499 -4.61 -11.42 -15.03
N PRO A 500 -4.25 -10.80 -13.89
CA PRO A 500 -5.12 -10.74 -12.74
C PRO A 500 -6.21 -9.72 -13.04
N ASN A 501 -7.20 -10.16 -13.84
CA ASN A 501 -8.57 -9.70 -13.74
C ASN A 501 -8.85 -9.56 -12.24
N PRO A 502 -9.03 -8.33 -11.72
CA PRO A 502 -9.07 -8.12 -10.28
C PRO A 502 -10.17 -9.02 -9.71
N PRO A 503 -9.85 -9.82 -8.66
CA PRO A 503 -10.55 -11.05 -8.33
C PRO A 503 -12.06 -10.85 -8.35
N SER A 504 -12.73 -11.63 -9.20
CA SER A 504 -13.91 -11.23 -9.98
C SER A 504 -15.11 -10.81 -9.14
N PHE A 505 -15.07 -9.57 -8.63
CA PHE A 505 -16.00 -9.00 -7.66
C PHE A 505 -16.45 -10.01 -6.59
N ASP A 506 -15.47 -10.56 -5.86
CA ASP A 506 -15.65 -11.30 -4.59
C ASP A 506 -16.27 -10.43 -3.47
N ILE A 507 -16.99 -9.33 -3.78
CA ILE A 507 -17.97 -8.74 -2.87
C ILE A 507 -19.16 -9.70 -2.96
N PRO A 508 -19.46 -10.52 -1.94
CA PRO A 508 -20.45 -11.59 -2.06
C PRO A 508 -21.74 -10.99 -2.61
N PRO A 509 -22.18 -11.42 -3.82
CA PRO A 509 -23.10 -10.62 -4.60
C PRO A 509 -24.43 -10.54 -3.86
N SER A 510 -24.82 -9.32 -3.49
CA SER A 510 -26.14 -9.04 -2.91
C SER A 510 -27.19 -9.44 -3.94
N ASN A 511 -27.72 -10.67 -3.81
CA ASN A 511 -28.48 -11.45 -4.80
C ASN A 511 -28.88 -10.61 -6.02
N PRO A 512 -28.08 -10.65 -7.12
CA PRO A 512 -28.06 -9.60 -8.12
C PRO A 512 -29.46 -9.42 -8.66
N VAL A 513 -30.02 -8.21 -8.45
CA VAL A 513 -31.45 -7.96 -8.66
C VAL A 513 -31.76 -8.19 -10.13
N THR A 514 -32.35 -9.36 -10.41
CA THR A 514 -32.60 -9.84 -11.77
C THR A 514 -33.53 -8.87 -12.47
N LEU A 515 -32.96 -8.07 -13.37
CA LEU A 515 -33.69 -7.05 -14.11
C LEU A 515 -34.84 -7.68 -14.88
N ASP A 516 -36.03 -7.11 -14.73
CA ASP A 516 -37.24 -7.65 -15.35
C ASP A 516 -37.19 -7.56 -16.90
N SER A 517 -38.17 -8.20 -17.55
CA SER A 517 -38.26 -8.20 -19.02
C SER A 517 -38.50 -6.80 -19.63
N SER A 518 -39.05 -5.86 -18.86
CA SER A 518 -39.26 -4.47 -19.27
C SER A 518 -37.94 -3.70 -19.26
N ASP A 519 -37.20 -3.73 -18.16
CA ASP A 519 -35.89 -3.08 -18.04
C ASP A 519 -34.84 -3.70 -18.97
N ARG A 520 -34.88 -5.03 -19.16
CA ARG A 520 -34.11 -5.71 -20.20
C ARG A 520 -34.43 -5.20 -21.61
N SER A 521 -35.70 -4.92 -21.90
CA SER A 521 -36.12 -4.37 -23.20
C SER A 521 -35.68 -2.90 -23.37
N LYS A 522 -35.87 -2.05 -22.35
CA LYS A 522 -35.44 -0.64 -22.35
C LYS A 522 -33.93 -0.52 -22.56
N GLN A 523 -33.13 -1.38 -21.92
CA GLN A 523 -31.67 -1.38 -22.10
C GLN A 523 -31.26 -1.86 -23.50
N ARG A 524 -31.92 -2.88 -24.08
CA ARG A 524 -31.68 -3.25 -25.49
C ARG A 524 -32.04 -2.10 -26.45
N GLU A 525 -33.13 -1.38 -26.23
CA GLU A 525 -33.50 -0.19 -27.01
C GLU A 525 -32.43 0.92 -26.88
N TYR A 526 -31.99 1.24 -25.66
CA TYR A 526 -30.97 2.27 -25.41
C TYR A 526 -29.65 1.96 -26.13
N VAL A 527 -29.17 0.73 -26.04
CA VAL A 527 -27.94 0.27 -26.73
C VAL A 527 -28.09 0.36 -28.25
N LEU A 528 -29.26 0.05 -28.81
CA LEU A 528 -29.52 0.20 -30.24
C LEU A 528 -29.49 1.67 -30.67
N LYS A 529 -30.08 2.59 -29.91
CA LYS A 529 -29.98 4.04 -30.17
C LYS A 529 -28.54 4.54 -30.07
N MET A 530 -27.78 4.07 -29.09
CA MET A 530 -26.35 4.38 -28.91
C MET A 530 -25.48 3.90 -30.07
N ARG A 531 -25.74 2.68 -30.58
CA ARG A 531 -25.10 2.13 -31.79
C ARG A 531 -25.45 2.93 -33.04
N ASN A 532 -26.72 3.36 -33.17
CA ASN A 532 -27.17 4.21 -34.25
C ASN A 532 -26.52 5.60 -34.22
N LEU A 533 -26.31 6.19 -33.04
CA LEU A 533 -25.51 7.43 -32.89
C LEU A 533 -24.07 7.22 -33.37
N SER A 534 -23.42 6.10 -33.02
CA SER A 534 -22.08 5.75 -33.53
C SER A 534 -22.01 5.78 -35.05
N ALA A 535 -22.97 5.10 -35.70
CA ALA A 535 -23.09 5.09 -37.15
C ALA A 535 -23.51 6.46 -37.75
N LYS A 536 -24.20 7.32 -36.99
CA LYS A 536 -24.50 8.71 -37.40
C LYS A 536 -23.23 9.56 -37.39
N ILE A 537 -22.46 9.55 -36.30
CA ILE A 537 -21.21 10.32 -36.13
C ILE A 537 -20.27 10.11 -37.33
N ARG A 538 -20.09 8.86 -37.80
CA ARG A 538 -19.23 8.56 -38.96
C ARG A 538 -19.74 9.09 -40.31
N ARG A 539 -21.06 9.26 -40.48
CA ARG A 539 -21.68 9.61 -41.77
C ARG A 539 -22.02 11.11 -41.88
N GLU A 540 -22.71 11.65 -40.89
CA GLU A 540 -23.28 13.00 -40.91
C GLU A 540 -23.02 13.74 -39.59
N LYS A 541 -23.38 15.03 -39.52
CA LYS A 541 -23.30 15.76 -38.25
C LYS A 541 -24.38 15.29 -37.28
N VAL A 542 -24.01 15.22 -36.01
CA VAL A 542 -24.93 15.07 -34.88
C VAL A 542 -25.51 16.44 -34.53
N ASP A 543 -26.76 16.44 -34.08
CA ASP A 543 -27.53 17.61 -33.66
C ASP A 543 -27.96 17.48 -32.19
N VAL A 544 -28.37 18.60 -31.58
CA VAL A 544 -28.74 18.67 -30.15
C VAL A 544 -29.93 17.77 -29.82
N ASN A 545 -30.88 17.60 -30.75
CA ASN A 545 -32.07 16.77 -30.55
C ASN A 545 -31.70 15.28 -30.46
N THR A 546 -30.77 14.80 -31.30
CA THR A 546 -30.21 13.45 -31.24
C THR A 546 -29.58 13.16 -29.87
N ILE A 547 -28.93 14.17 -29.27
CA ILE A 547 -28.34 14.04 -27.93
C ILE A 547 -29.39 14.20 -26.82
N ALA A 548 -30.45 14.98 -27.02
CA ALA A 548 -31.55 15.10 -26.06
C ALA A 548 -32.32 13.78 -25.85
N GLU A 549 -32.48 12.96 -26.89
CA GLU A 549 -33.10 11.63 -26.74
C GLU A 549 -32.20 10.64 -25.97
N LEU A 550 -30.89 10.68 -26.20
CA LEU A 550 -29.92 9.75 -25.61
C LEU A 550 -29.37 10.17 -24.24
N MET A 551 -29.46 11.47 -23.94
CA MET A 551 -28.90 12.12 -22.75
C MET A 551 -29.90 13.18 -22.21
N PRO A 552 -31.13 12.78 -21.82
CA PRO A 552 -32.16 13.70 -21.36
C PRO A 552 -31.78 14.41 -20.04
N THR A 553 -30.87 13.83 -19.28
CA THR A 553 -30.29 14.33 -18.03
C THR A 553 -29.40 15.56 -18.18
N LEU A 554 -28.86 15.82 -19.37
CA LEU A 554 -27.99 16.98 -19.62
C LEU A 554 -28.80 18.28 -19.72
N GLN A 555 -28.14 19.41 -19.46
CA GLN A 555 -28.67 20.74 -19.81
C GLN A 555 -28.36 21.08 -21.28
N ASP A 556 -29.03 22.08 -21.88
CA ASP A 556 -28.86 22.34 -23.31
C ASP A 556 -27.44 22.76 -23.69
N PHE A 557 -26.78 23.59 -22.87
CA PHE A 557 -25.37 23.96 -23.08
C PHE A 557 -24.43 22.74 -22.96
N GLU A 558 -24.81 21.73 -22.18
CA GLU A 558 -24.06 20.48 -22.05
C GLU A 558 -24.22 19.60 -23.31
N ARG A 559 -25.45 19.49 -23.83
CA ARG A 559 -25.72 18.85 -25.12
C ARG A 559 -24.95 19.53 -26.25
N GLU A 560 -24.89 20.86 -26.29
CA GLU A 560 -24.09 21.61 -27.26
C GLU A 560 -22.60 21.28 -27.18
N LYS A 561 -22.03 21.13 -25.96
CA LYS A 561 -20.63 20.68 -25.80
C LYS A 561 -20.41 19.27 -26.35
N VAL A 562 -21.32 18.33 -26.05
CA VAL A 562 -21.26 16.95 -26.58
C VAL A 562 -21.35 16.95 -28.10
N VAL A 563 -22.26 17.72 -28.69
CA VAL A 563 -22.39 17.89 -30.15
C VAL A 563 -21.11 18.46 -30.79
N GLN A 564 -20.52 19.51 -30.20
CA GLN A 564 -19.28 20.12 -30.69
C GLN A 564 -18.09 19.14 -30.64
N TRP A 565 -18.05 18.24 -29.65
CA TRP A 565 -17.06 17.18 -29.59
C TRP A 565 -17.32 16.07 -30.61
N LEU A 566 -18.53 15.52 -30.67
CA LEU A 566 -18.89 14.44 -31.59
C LEU A 566 -18.77 14.83 -33.07
N ASN A 567 -18.99 16.10 -33.40
CA ASN A 567 -18.77 16.63 -34.76
C ASN A 567 -17.29 16.95 -35.06
N GLY A 568 -16.38 16.79 -34.09
CA GLY A 568 -14.96 17.13 -34.22
C GLY A 568 -14.66 18.63 -34.23
N GLU A 569 -15.63 19.49 -33.89
CA GLU A 569 -15.51 20.95 -33.94
C GLU A 569 -14.65 21.50 -32.78
N LYS A 570 -14.63 20.79 -31.66
CA LYS A 570 -13.74 21.03 -30.52
C LYS A 570 -13.31 19.72 -29.89
N SER A 571 -12.02 19.60 -29.57
CA SER A 571 -11.54 18.56 -28.65
C SER A 571 -12.15 18.74 -27.25
N LEU A 572 -12.23 17.67 -26.47
CA LEU A 572 -12.69 17.72 -25.08
C LEU A 572 -11.89 18.71 -24.22
N LYS A 573 -10.60 18.91 -24.55
CA LYS A 573 -9.73 19.94 -23.94
C LYS A 573 -10.18 21.38 -24.27
N GLN A 574 -10.60 21.65 -25.51
CA GLN A 574 -11.15 22.96 -25.91
C GLN A 574 -12.55 23.24 -25.34
N LEU A 575 -13.24 22.20 -24.84
CA LEU A 575 -14.52 22.32 -24.13
C LEU A 575 -14.35 22.52 -22.60
N GLY A 576 -13.15 22.25 -22.08
CA GLY A 576 -12.73 22.49 -20.70
C GLY A 576 -12.13 21.28 -19.97
N LEU A 577 -12.20 20.06 -20.51
CA LEU A 577 -11.75 18.86 -19.77
C LEU A 577 -10.23 18.77 -19.67
N ALA A 578 -9.77 18.35 -18.49
CA ALA A 578 -8.36 18.03 -18.21
C ALA A 578 -7.93 16.67 -18.83
N MET A 579 -8.19 16.50 -20.12
CA MET A 579 -7.76 15.32 -20.88
C MET A 579 -6.39 15.54 -21.51
N ASN A 580 -5.42 14.72 -21.09
CA ASN A 580 -4.23 14.45 -21.86
C ASN A 580 -4.61 13.67 -23.13
N ASN A 581 -4.45 14.26 -24.30
CA ASN A 581 -4.25 13.45 -25.51
C ASN A 581 -3.55 14.23 -26.64
N THR A 582 -3.17 13.45 -27.64
CA THR A 582 -2.49 13.85 -28.88
C THR A 582 -3.10 15.09 -29.54
N GLN A 583 -2.25 15.89 -30.17
CA GLN A 583 -2.71 16.85 -31.18
C GLN A 583 -3.34 16.06 -32.33
N LEU A 584 -4.67 16.14 -32.44
CA LEU A 584 -5.42 15.72 -33.62
C LEU A 584 -5.63 17.00 -34.44
N ASP A 585 -4.91 17.14 -35.55
CA ASP A 585 -4.79 18.42 -36.24
C ASP A 585 -5.99 18.75 -37.14
N THR A 586 -6.89 17.77 -37.42
CA THR A 586 -8.10 18.01 -38.21
C THR A 586 -9.40 17.63 -37.49
N VAL A 587 -10.48 18.30 -37.89
CA VAL A 587 -11.87 17.99 -37.49
C VAL A 587 -12.25 16.55 -37.85
N ALA A 588 -11.71 16.00 -38.94
CA ALA A 588 -11.96 14.62 -39.34
C ALA A 588 -11.34 13.62 -38.35
N ASP A 589 -10.07 13.84 -37.94
CA ASP A 589 -9.39 12.99 -36.96
C ASP A 589 -10.07 13.04 -35.59
N MET A 590 -10.51 14.22 -35.14
CA MET A 590 -11.26 14.36 -33.89
C MET A 590 -12.60 13.61 -33.93
N ARG A 591 -13.33 13.73 -35.04
CA ARG A 591 -14.63 13.07 -35.25
C ARG A 591 -14.51 11.55 -35.41
N GLU A 592 -13.47 11.08 -36.09
CA GLU A 592 -13.20 9.64 -36.19
C GLU A 592 -12.73 9.07 -34.84
N ALA A 593 -11.87 9.78 -34.10
CA ALA A 593 -11.47 9.39 -32.75
C ALA A 593 -12.67 9.30 -31.79
N ALA A 594 -13.62 10.25 -31.87
CA ALA A 594 -14.88 10.20 -31.13
C ALA A 594 -15.71 8.96 -31.50
N ALA A 595 -15.92 8.70 -32.80
CA ALA A 595 -16.64 7.51 -33.26
C ALA A 595 -15.95 6.19 -32.88
N ASN A 596 -14.63 6.11 -33.01
CA ASN A 596 -13.83 4.94 -32.64
C ASN A 596 -13.93 4.66 -31.12
N GLN A 597 -13.96 5.70 -30.29
CA GLN A 597 -14.16 5.54 -28.84
C GLN A 597 -15.60 5.14 -28.48
N TRP A 598 -16.59 5.65 -29.21
CA TRP A 598 -18.01 5.29 -29.06
C TRP A 598 -18.28 3.83 -29.44
N ASP A 599 -17.78 3.41 -30.60
CA ASP A 599 -17.89 2.03 -31.09
C ASP A 599 -17.18 1.05 -30.15
N ALA A 600 -15.98 1.38 -29.63
CA ALA A 600 -15.27 0.48 -28.71
C ALA A 600 -16.10 0.17 -27.46
N TYR A 601 -16.70 1.21 -26.86
CA TYR A 601 -17.49 1.07 -25.64
C TYR A 601 -18.82 0.31 -25.88
N ILE A 602 -19.54 0.65 -26.96
CA ILE A 602 -20.82 0.01 -27.28
C ILE A 602 -20.64 -1.44 -27.75
N ASN A 603 -19.55 -1.78 -28.45
CA ASN A 603 -19.29 -3.15 -28.84
C ASN A 603 -18.86 -4.04 -27.67
N ASP A 604 -18.15 -3.52 -26.64
CA ASP A 604 -17.92 -4.31 -25.42
C ASP A 604 -19.24 -4.52 -24.66
N TYR A 605 -20.04 -3.47 -24.42
CA TYR A 605 -21.32 -3.62 -23.74
C TYR A 605 -22.28 -4.56 -24.46
N LEU A 606 -22.26 -4.60 -25.81
CA LEU A 606 -23.00 -5.59 -26.60
C LEU A 606 -22.45 -7.01 -26.44
N LYS A 607 -21.13 -7.20 -26.48
CA LYS A 607 -20.47 -8.49 -26.29
C LYS A 607 -20.76 -9.08 -24.91
N ASN A 608 -20.80 -8.24 -23.88
CA ASN A 608 -21.02 -8.61 -22.48
C ASN A 608 -22.46 -8.39 -22.01
N PHE A 609 -23.41 -8.11 -22.91
CA PHE A 609 -24.76 -7.62 -22.56
C PHE A 609 -25.48 -8.54 -21.57
N ASP A 610 -25.69 -9.81 -21.92
CA ASP A 610 -26.48 -10.72 -21.08
C ASP A 610 -25.75 -11.09 -19.77
N LYS A 611 -24.41 -10.96 -19.72
CA LYS A 611 -23.61 -11.02 -18.47
C LYS A 611 -23.92 -9.83 -17.57
N TYR A 612 -23.76 -8.59 -18.07
CA TYR A 612 -24.03 -7.40 -17.27
C TYR A 612 -25.50 -7.36 -16.78
N MET A 613 -26.45 -7.79 -17.61
CA MET A 613 -27.87 -7.85 -17.24
C MET A 613 -28.23 -9.04 -16.31
N ALA A 614 -27.34 -10.01 -16.13
CA ALA A 614 -27.42 -11.03 -15.07
C ALA A 614 -26.76 -10.54 -13.77
N GLU A 615 -25.72 -9.72 -13.86
CA GLU A 615 -25.10 -9.01 -12.73
C GLU A 615 -25.94 -7.83 -12.19
N GLY A 616 -27.14 -7.59 -12.73
CA GLY A 616 -28.02 -6.46 -12.37
C GLY A 616 -27.53 -5.09 -12.88
N LYS A 617 -26.52 -5.08 -13.76
CA LYS A 617 -25.88 -3.88 -14.31
C LYS A 617 -26.55 -3.41 -15.60
N VAL A 618 -26.48 -2.10 -15.85
CA VAL A 618 -27.11 -1.38 -16.95
C VAL A 618 -26.22 -0.24 -17.45
N LEU A 619 -26.47 0.26 -18.67
CA LEU A 619 -25.98 1.58 -19.06
C LEU A 619 -26.85 2.67 -18.42
N ILE A 620 -26.21 3.54 -17.65
CA ILE A 620 -26.80 4.76 -17.08
C ILE A 620 -26.45 5.94 -18.01
N PRO A 621 -27.44 6.70 -18.53
CA PRO A 621 -27.18 7.91 -19.31
C PRO A 621 -26.30 8.92 -18.56
N PRO A 622 -25.45 9.68 -19.26
CA PRO A 622 -24.50 10.59 -18.63
C PRO A 622 -25.23 11.72 -17.88
N LYS A 623 -24.79 12.01 -16.66
CA LYS A 623 -25.42 12.99 -15.75
C LYS A 623 -24.89 14.41 -15.91
N ASN A 624 -23.85 14.58 -16.73
CA ASN A 624 -23.12 15.83 -16.95
C ASN A 624 -22.32 15.72 -18.27
N TRP A 625 -21.83 16.83 -18.81
CA TRP A 625 -21.04 16.85 -20.06
C TRP A 625 -19.60 16.34 -19.94
N TYR A 626 -19.04 16.24 -18.72
CA TYR A 626 -17.64 15.86 -18.50
C TYR A 626 -17.42 14.33 -18.46
N GLU A 627 -18.50 13.58 -18.26
CA GLU A 627 -18.64 12.15 -18.49
C GLU A 627 -19.51 11.91 -19.75
N PRO A 628 -19.08 12.27 -20.97
CA PRO A 628 -19.98 12.31 -22.14
C PRO A 628 -20.38 10.92 -22.71
N TYR A 629 -20.09 9.83 -21.99
CA TYR A 629 -20.43 8.45 -22.31
C TYR A 629 -21.36 7.91 -21.20
N PRO A 630 -22.39 7.11 -21.50
CA PRO A 630 -23.15 6.45 -20.45
C PRO A 630 -22.26 5.47 -19.69
N VAL A 631 -22.43 5.38 -18.38
CA VAL A 631 -21.57 4.57 -17.51
C VAL A 631 -22.23 3.24 -17.17
N LEU A 632 -21.44 2.17 -17.04
CA LEU A 632 -21.90 0.90 -16.49
C LEU A 632 -22.19 1.08 -14.99
N GLY A 633 -23.42 0.81 -14.58
CA GLY A 633 -23.86 0.95 -13.19
C GLY A 633 -25.11 0.12 -12.90
N PHE A 634 -25.86 0.46 -11.86
CA PHE A 634 -27.06 -0.27 -11.42
C PHE A 634 -28.31 0.61 -11.53
N VAL A 635 -29.49 0.00 -11.72
CA VAL A 635 -30.78 0.73 -11.86
C VAL A 635 -31.14 1.53 -10.62
N SER A 636 -30.76 1.05 -9.43
CA SER A 636 -30.84 1.79 -8.16
C SER A 636 -29.49 1.77 -7.45
N ASP A 637 -29.22 2.84 -6.69
CA ASP A 637 -28.10 2.87 -5.74
C ASP A 637 -28.22 1.77 -4.67
N ASP A 638 -29.44 1.34 -4.33
CA ASP A 638 -29.69 0.23 -3.39
C ASP A 638 -29.42 -1.16 -4.01
N ASN A 639 -29.18 -1.25 -5.32
CA ASN A 639 -28.71 -2.46 -6.00
C ASN A 639 -27.18 -2.46 -6.18
N ASN A 640 -26.49 -1.37 -5.84
CA ASN A 640 -25.03 -1.27 -6.00
C ASN A 640 -24.32 -1.89 -4.79
N PRO A 641 -23.60 -3.02 -4.94
CA PRO A 641 -22.96 -3.72 -3.82
C PRO A 641 -21.94 -2.85 -3.08
N VAL A 642 -21.28 -1.90 -3.75
CA VAL A 642 -20.37 -0.94 -3.11
C VAL A 642 -21.12 -0.01 -2.15
N TYR A 643 -22.30 0.50 -2.54
CA TYR A 643 -23.08 1.39 -1.68
C TYR A 643 -23.77 0.65 -0.55
N ILE A 644 -24.25 -0.58 -0.79
CA ILE A 644 -24.76 -1.48 0.26
C ILE A 644 -23.67 -1.76 1.29
N ARG A 645 -22.46 -2.11 0.84
CA ARG A 645 -21.28 -2.36 1.68
C ARG A 645 -20.88 -1.11 2.48
N ASN A 646 -20.77 0.04 1.84
CA ASN A 646 -20.45 1.31 2.50
C ASN A 646 -21.50 1.67 3.57
N LYS A 647 -22.80 1.53 3.27
CA LYS A 647 -23.88 1.76 4.23
C LYS A 647 -23.78 0.81 5.44
N LYS A 648 -23.48 -0.49 5.22
CA LYS A 648 -23.22 -1.47 6.29
C LYS A 648 -21.99 -1.11 7.14
N LEU A 649 -20.87 -0.75 6.53
CA LEU A 649 -19.65 -0.35 7.24
C LEU A 649 -19.84 0.95 8.05
N ASN A 650 -20.52 1.95 7.47
CA ASN A 650 -20.82 3.23 8.11
C ASN A 650 -21.72 3.07 9.35
N SER A 651 -22.64 2.10 9.34
CA SER A 651 -23.57 1.83 10.43
C SER A 651 -23.09 0.78 11.46
N THR A 652 -22.10 -0.05 11.13
CA THR A 652 -21.64 -1.14 12.05
C THR A 652 -20.17 -1.06 12.46
N LYS A 653 -19.27 -0.52 11.62
CA LYS A 653 -17.80 -0.61 11.84
C LYS A 653 -17.08 0.70 12.13
N ARG A 654 -17.71 1.87 11.93
CA ARG A 654 -17.11 3.14 12.40
C ARG A 654 -17.19 3.28 13.93
N GLY A 655 -16.25 4.03 14.50
CA GLY A 655 -16.29 4.48 15.90
C GLY A 655 -17.32 5.59 16.14
N PHE A 656 -17.67 6.37 15.10
CA PHE A 656 -18.89 7.18 15.04
C PHE A 656 -19.78 6.60 13.95
N ARG A 657 -20.68 5.68 14.33
CA ARG A 657 -21.62 5.01 13.42
C ARG A 657 -22.68 5.98 12.95
N TYR A 658 -23.12 5.82 11.71
CA TYR A 658 -24.25 6.55 11.19
C TYR A 658 -25.06 5.77 10.16
N SER A 659 -26.34 6.12 10.10
CA SER A 659 -27.37 5.47 9.30
C SER A 659 -28.47 6.47 8.94
N ASN A 660 -29.15 6.25 7.83
CA ASN A 660 -30.25 7.08 7.33
C ASN A 660 -29.82 8.50 6.94
N THR A 661 -28.55 8.69 6.58
CA THR A 661 -27.99 9.97 6.11
C THR A 661 -27.75 9.95 4.61
N LYS A 662 -27.71 11.12 3.97
CA LYS A 662 -27.27 11.24 2.56
C LYS A 662 -25.81 10.83 2.33
N TRP A 663 -25.03 10.70 3.41
CA TRP A 663 -23.61 10.35 3.42
C TRP A 663 -23.37 8.83 3.57
N ASP A 664 -24.43 8.03 3.77
CA ASP A 664 -24.36 6.56 3.93
C ASP A 664 -23.67 5.87 2.74
N LYS A 665 -23.82 6.42 1.52
CA LYS A 665 -23.33 5.84 0.26
C LYS A 665 -21.83 6.08 0.01
N TYR A 666 -21.35 7.28 0.33
CA TYR A 666 -20.02 7.77 -0.08
C TYR A 666 -19.09 8.10 1.09
N GLY A 667 -19.59 8.26 2.31
CA GLY A 667 -18.77 8.76 3.43
C GLY A 667 -18.87 10.28 3.63
N ARG A 668 -18.00 10.80 4.50
CA ARG A 668 -17.86 12.22 4.84
C ARG A 668 -17.27 13.03 3.68
N SER A 669 -17.73 14.26 3.48
CA SER A 669 -17.05 15.22 2.59
C SER A 669 -15.67 15.61 3.14
N GLY A 670 -14.78 16.13 2.29
CA GLY A 670 -13.44 16.57 2.72
C GLY A 670 -13.47 17.66 3.79
N GLY A 671 -14.41 18.60 3.72
CA GLY A 671 -14.59 19.62 4.77
C GLY A 671 -15.00 19.01 6.13
N MET A 672 -15.84 17.96 6.12
CA MET A 672 -16.22 17.22 7.33
C MET A 672 -15.04 16.44 7.92
N GLN A 673 -14.24 15.78 7.08
CA GLN A 673 -13.01 15.10 7.51
C GLN A 673 -12.01 16.10 8.12
N GLY A 674 -11.85 17.27 7.49
CA GLY A 674 -11.02 18.36 7.99
C GLY A 674 -11.45 18.86 9.36
N ARG A 675 -12.74 19.16 9.57
CA ARG A 675 -13.25 19.66 10.86
C ARG A 675 -13.45 18.57 11.92
N GLY A 676 -13.49 17.29 11.54
CA GLY A 676 -13.83 16.19 12.45
C GLY A 676 -15.35 16.08 12.69
N GLU A 677 -16.14 16.38 11.66
CA GLU A 677 -17.60 16.27 11.66
C GLU A 677 -18.03 14.86 11.22
N TYR A 678 -19.02 14.28 11.90
CA TYR A 678 -19.56 12.96 11.58
C TYR A 678 -21.06 13.07 11.24
N PRO A 679 -21.55 12.44 10.16
CA PRO A 679 -22.97 12.50 9.78
C PRO A 679 -23.89 12.01 10.90
N GLY A 680 -24.96 12.75 11.23
CA GLY A 680 -25.86 12.34 12.29
C GLY A 680 -25.28 12.46 13.71
N TRP A 681 -24.24 13.28 13.90
CA TRP A 681 -23.65 13.58 15.20
C TRP A 681 -23.49 15.09 15.38
N LYS A 682 -23.92 15.60 16.53
CA LYS A 682 -23.70 16.99 16.94
C LYS A 682 -22.46 17.05 17.85
N SER A 683 -21.46 17.83 17.44
CA SER A 683 -20.27 18.12 18.25
C SER A 683 -20.45 19.36 19.13
N THR A 684 -19.77 19.39 20.28
CA THR A 684 -19.66 20.57 21.16
C THR A 684 -18.24 20.65 21.74
N ASN A 685 -17.58 21.80 21.62
CA ASN A 685 -16.22 22.02 22.17
C ASN A 685 -16.29 22.12 23.71
N LEU A 686 -15.86 21.06 24.38
CA LEU A 686 -15.92 20.93 25.83
C LEU A 686 -14.81 21.72 26.53
N SER A 687 -13.62 21.82 25.93
CA SER A 687 -12.50 22.64 26.47
C SER A 687 -12.81 24.14 26.56
N ALA A 688 -13.79 24.62 25.79
CA ALA A 688 -14.31 25.98 25.86
C ALA A 688 -15.41 26.19 26.91
N GLN A 689 -16.04 25.11 27.40
CA GLN A 689 -17.16 25.14 28.36
C GLN A 689 -16.73 24.72 29.76
N ASP A 690 -15.84 23.74 29.88
CA ASP A 690 -15.26 23.26 31.12
C ASP A 690 -13.73 23.46 31.11
N SER A 691 -13.23 24.16 32.12
CA SER A 691 -11.80 24.40 32.29
C SER A 691 -11.02 23.14 32.66
N SER A 692 -11.68 22.08 33.13
CA SER A 692 -11.05 20.80 33.44
C SER A 692 -10.43 20.15 32.19
N TYR A 693 -11.05 20.32 31.01
CA TYR A 693 -10.60 19.80 29.70
C TYR A 693 -9.67 20.75 28.93
N ARG A 694 -9.02 21.70 29.61
CA ARG A 694 -7.99 22.54 28.98
C ARG A 694 -6.66 21.81 28.89
N ALA A 695 -5.86 22.13 27.87
CA ALA A 695 -4.51 21.60 27.73
C ALA A 695 -3.65 21.99 28.95
N PRO A 696 -2.63 21.18 29.35
CA PRO A 696 -1.71 21.55 30.43
C PRO A 696 -0.99 22.88 30.18
N SER A 697 -0.68 23.19 28.91
CA SER A 697 -0.14 24.49 28.47
C SER A 697 -1.16 25.64 28.38
N GLY A 698 -2.41 25.44 28.84
CA GLY A 698 -3.42 26.48 28.96
C GLY A 698 -4.56 26.43 27.93
N GLU A 699 -5.19 27.58 27.69
CA GLU A 699 -6.29 27.69 26.73
C GLU A 699 -5.82 27.38 25.30
N SER A 700 -6.70 26.73 24.53
CA SER A 700 -6.44 26.33 23.14
C SER A 700 -7.57 26.83 22.25
N ARG A 701 -7.21 27.40 21.10
CA ARG A 701 -8.16 28.01 20.15
C ARG A 701 -8.06 27.31 18.80
N ILE A 702 -9.20 26.92 18.26
CA ILE A 702 -9.28 26.47 16.87
C ILE A 702 -9.30 27.70 15.96
N SER A 703 -8.48 27.65 14.92
CA SER A 703 -8.43 28.63 13.83
C SER A 703 -8.65 27.91 12.50
N GLU A 704 -9.36 28.54 11.58
CA GLU A 704 -9.40 28.15 10.16
C GLU A 704 -8.89 29.35 9.35
N ASN A 705 -7.99 29.12 8.40
CA ASN A 705 -7.41 30.17 7.57
C ASN A 705 -8.33 30.48 6.37
N ASP A 706 -8.81 31.72 6.26
CA ASP A 706 -9.84 32.13 5.28
C ASP A 706 -9.44 31.90 3.81
N GLU A 707 -8.15 31.96 3.46
CA GLU A 707 -7.67 31.77 2.09
C GLU A 707 -7.51 30.29 1.72
N THR A 708 -7.15 29.45 2.70
CA THR A 708 -6.73 28.05 2.45
C THR A 708 -7.64 27.00 3.08
N HIS A 709 -8.60 27.34 3.95
CA HIS A 709 -9.39 26.37 4.75
C HIS A 709 -8.55 25.36 5.55
N ARG A 710 -7.28 25.71 5.85
CA ARG A 710 -6.44 24.95 6.78
C ARG A 710 -6.90 25.21 8.20
N ILE A 711 -7.08 24.14 8.97
CA ILE A 711 -7.51 24.18 10.37
C ILE A 711 -6.31 23.92 11.28
N THR A 712 -6.11 24.79 12.26
CA THR A 712 -5.02 24.78 13.24
C THR A 712 -5.53 24.87 14.68
N ILE A 713 -4.70 24.47 15.65
CA ILE A 713 -5.00 24.64 17.09
C ILE A 713 -3.89 25.44 17.79
N ASP A 714 -4.20 26.70 18.07
CA ASP A 714 -3.33 27.67 18.71
C ASP A 714 -3.32 27.51 20.25
N GLY A 715 -2.36 28.18 20.91
CA GLY A 715 -2.24 28.18 22.37
C GLY A 715 -1.69 26.85 22.91
N GLY A 716 -2.41 26.23 23.83
CA GLY A 716 -2.06 24.90 24.36
C GLY A 716 -2.15 23.75 23.34
N GLY A 717 -2.78 23.98 22.17
CA GLY A 717 -2.80 23.06 21.04
C GLY A 717 -3.62 21.78 21.20
N ILE A 718 -4.39 21.64 22.29
CA ILE A 718 -5.28 20.47 22.54
C ILE A 718 -6.68 20.97 22.90
N VAL A 719 -7.70 20.45 22.21
CA VAL A 719 -9.12 20.69 22.51
C VAL A 719 -9.90 19.39 22.52
N THR A 720 -10.91 19.25 23.36
CA THR A 720 -11.79 18.08 23.42
C THR A 720 -13.20 18.45 23.00
N PHE A 721 -13.81 17.59 22.19
CA PHE A 721 -15.20 17.66 21.80
C PHE A 721 -15.97 16.50 22.42
N THR A 722 -17.18 16.79 22.90
CA THR A 722 -18.22 15.78 23.07
C THR A 722 -19.06 15.69 21.79
N TYR A 723 -19.53 14.49 21.47
CA TYR A 723 -20.35 14.16 20.31
C TYR A 723 -21.60 13.41 20.78
N THR A 724 -22.77 14.02 20.57
CA THR A 724 -24.07 13.44 20.88
C THR A 724 -24.76 13.03 19.56
N PRO A 725 -25.33 11.81 19.44
CA PRO A 725 -25.99 11.38 18.21
C PRO A 725 -27.31 12.15 17.97
N GLU A 726 -27.59 12.48 16.71
CA GLU A 726 -28.85 13.14 16.33
C GLU A 726 -30.04 12.17 16.38
N SER A 727 -31.26 12.70 16.51
CA SER A 727 -32.49 11.90 16.64
C SER A 727 -32.78 11.00 15.44
N SER A 728 -32.23 11.32 14.26
CA SER A 728 -32.28 10.54 13.01
C SER A 728 -31.26 9.40 12.95
N ASN A 729 -30.23 9.42 13.79
CA ASN A 729 -29.10 8.50 13.72
C ASN A 729 -29.29 7.28 14.65
N GLU A 730 -30.01 6.27 14.18
CA GLU A 730 -30.22 5.02 14.93
C GLU A 730 -28.91 4.32 15.31
N ALA A 731 -27.96 4.20 14.37
CA ALA A 731 -26.69 3.52 14.62
C ALA A 731 -25.80 4.26 15.63
N GLY A 732 -25.81 5.60 15.63
CA GLY A 732 -25.11 6.42 16.63
C GLY A 732 -25.78 6.39 18.00
N LYS A 733 -27.12 6.37 18.07
CA LYS A 733 -27.87 6.25 19.34
C LYS A 733 -27.55 4.94 20.09
N GLN A 734 -27.16 3.87 19.39
CA GLN A 734 -26.66 2.63 20.01
C GLN A 734 -25.29 2.76 20.68
N GLN A 735 -24.50 3.80 20.37
CA GLN A 735 -23.20 4.06 20.97
C GLN A 735 -23.22 5.11 22.10
N GLY A 736 -24.32 5.85 22.25
CA GLY A 736 -24.43 6.95 23.21
C GLY A 736 -23.52 8.14 22.88
N GLU A 737 -23.21 8.94 23.90
CA GLU A 737 -22.28 10.06 23.79
C GLU A 737 -20.82 9.58 23.73
N GLN A 738 -19.96 10.29 23.00
CA GLN A 738 -18.56 9.96 22.77
C GLN A 738 -17.67 11.20 22.90
N LEU A 739 -16.48 11.07 23.51
CA LEU A 739 -15.52 12.17 23.67
C LEU A 739 -14.24 11.91 22.85
N MET A 740 -13.79 12.96 22.14
CA MET A 740 -12.58 12.93 21.33
C MET A 740 -11.70 14.16 21.58
N ALA A 741 -10.43 13.90 21.88
CA ALA A 741 -9.38 14.92 21.88
C ALA A 741 -8.88 15.18 20.46
N PHE A 742 -8.61 16.45 20.16
CA PHE A 742 -7.93 16.92 18.96
C PHE A 742 -6.64 17.61 19.39
N MET A 743 -5.52 17.24 18.77
CA MET A 743 -4.23 17.91 18.91
C MET A 743 -3.73 18.40 17.56
N ASP A 744 -2.88 19.43 17.57
CA ASP A 744 -2.15 19.86 16.37
C ASP A 744 -0.66 19.49 16.47
N ALA A 745 -0.17 18.69 15.52
CA ALA A 745 1.23 18.27 15.50
C ALA A 745 2.19 19.43 15.18
N THR A 746 1.73 20.55 14.64
CA THR A 746 2.54 21.76 14.49
C THR A 746 2.81 22.48 15.81
N ASN A 747 2.01 22.21 16.84
CA ASN A 747 2.13 22.85 18.14
C ASN A 747 2.98 21.98 19.10
N PRO A 748 4.21 22.41 19.46
CA PRO A 748 5.11 21.59 20.26
C PRO A 748 4.61 21.35 21.70
N ASN A 749 3.75 22.24 22.23
CA ASN A 749 3.10 22.01 23.52
C ASN A 749 2.13 20.82 23.44
N ALA A 750 1.34 20.71 22.37
CA ALA A 750 0.41 19.61 22.18
C ALA A 750 1.12 18.26 22.06
N VAL A 751 2.21 18.22 21.27
CA VAL A 751 3.05 17.02 21.10
C VAL A 751 3.65 16.55 22.44
N ARG A 752 4.09 17.48 23.29
CA ARG A 752 4.62 17.18 24.62
C ARG A 752 3.53 16.76 25.61
N ASP A 753 2.37 17.43 25.59
CA ASP A 753 1.38 17.34 26.66
C ASP A 753 0.31 16.25 26.45
N ILE A 754 0.09 15.78 25.21
CA ILE A 754 -1.08 14.94 24.87
C ILE A 754 -1.16 13.63 25.68
N LEU A 755 -0.05 12.95 25.94
CA LEU A 755 -0.04 11.71 26.72
C LEU A 755 -0.45 11.94 28.18
N THR A 756 -0.02 13.06 28.77
CA THR A 756 -0.41 13.47 30.12
C THR A 756 -1.88 13.88 30.16
N TYR A 757 -2.36 14.59 29.13
CA TYR A 757 -3.75 14.98 28.98
C TYR A 757 -4.69 13.77 28.89
N LEU A 758 -4.41 12.81 28.01
CA LEU A 758 -5.25 11.60 27.85
C LEU A 758 -5.23 10.71 29.09
N LYS A 759 -4.11 10.63 29.83
CA LYS A 759 -4.04 9.94 31.13
C LYS A 759 -4.88 10.61 32.22
N LYS A 760 -5.04 11.94 32.18
CA LYS A 760 -5.92 12.71 33.09
C LYS A 760 -7.40 12.59 32.74
N HIS A 761 -7.73 12.29 31.47
CA HIS A 761 -9.09 12.22 30.96
C HIS A 761 -9.41 10.81 30.39
N PRO A 762 -9.54 9.78 31.25
CA PRO A 762 -9.73 8.39 30.84
C PRO A 762 -11.08 8.08 30.17
N ASN A 763 -11.99 9.05 30.15
CA ASN A 763 -13.28 8.99 29.44
C ASN A 763 -13.21 9.47 27.98
N ILE A 764 -12.04 9.92 27.50
CA ILE A 764 -11.82 10.22 26.08
C ILE A 764 -11.47 8.91 25.36
N SER A 765 -12.31 8.49 24.42
CA SER A 765 -12.13 7.29 23.59
C SER A 765 -11.45 7.57 22.24
N GLY A 766 -11.49 8.82 21.78
CA GLY A 766 -10.94 9.23 20.47
C GLY A 766 -9.76 10.18 20.54
N LEU A 767 -8.79 10.01 19.66
CA LEU A 767 -7.73 10.99 19.37
C LEU A 767 -7.72 11.36 17.88
N PHE A 768 -7.68 12.67 17.58
CA PHE A 768 -7.44 13.22 16.25
C PHE A 768 -6.14 14.04 16.26
N ILE A 769 -5.17 13.67 15.41
CA ILE A 769 -3.90 14.38 15.26
C ILE A 769 -3.91 15.14 13.93
N ARG A 770 -3.81 16.47 14.00
CA ARG A 770 -3.83 17.40 12.84
C ARG A 770 -2.43 17.71 12.33
N ASN A 771 -2.35 18.06 11.04
CA ASN A 771 -1.20 18.71 10.39
C ASN A 771 0.16 17.96 10.55
N ILE A 772 0.13 16.61 10.59
CA ILE A 772 1.31 15.78 10.83
C ILE A 772 2.35 16.01 9.74
N GLY A 773 3.51 16.55 10.14
CA GLY A 773 4.62 16.88 9.27
C GLY A 773 4.41 18.06 8.32
N LEU A 774 3.57 19.03 8.70
CA LEU A 774 3.43 20.30 7.96
C LEU A 774 4.70 21.16 8.04
N ASN A 775 5.27 21.26 9.24
CA ASN A 775 6.45 22.08 9.53
C ASN A 775 7.78 21.31 9.36
N ASP A 776 7.77 19.99 9.59
CA ASP A 776 8.89 19.08 9.31
C ASP A 776 8.35 17.82 8.61
N ALA A 777 8.77 17.59 7.37
CA ALA A 777 8.31 16.45 6.58
C ALA A 777 8.74 15.08 7.14
N ASN A 778 9.61 15.05 8.16
CA ASN A 778 10.09 13.83 8.83
C ASN A 778 9.44 13.58 10.20
N GLN A 779 8.58 14.50 10.68
CA GLN A 779 8.09 14.57 12.06
C GLN A 779 7.76 13.20 12.66
N ASP A 780 8.45 12.85 13.74
CA ASP A 780 8.27 11.59 14.44
C ASP A 780 7.24 11.70 15.57
N LEU A 781 6.24 10.82 15.55
CA LEU A 781 5.21 10.68 16.59
C LEU A 781 5.32 9.33 17.34
N SER A 782 6.44 8.61 17.16
CA SER A 782 6.70 7.29 17.76
C SER A 782 6.36 7.21 19.25
N GLU A 783 6.78 8.19 20.05
CA GLU A 783 6.50 8.17 21.49
C GLU A 783 5.02 8.34 21.83
N ILE A 784 4.25 9.08 21.02
CA ILE A 784 2.80 9.19 21.20
C ILE A 784 2.12 7.86 20.86
N PHE A 785 2.54 7.20 19.78
CA PHE A 785 1.97 5.92 19.37
C PHE A 785 2.33 4.77 20.31
N LYS A 786 3.61 4.63 20.71
CA LYS A 786 4.06 3.65 21.74
C LYS A 786 3.26 3.80 23.04
N ASN A 787 3.16 5.02 23.55
CA ASN A 787 2.57 5.31 24.86
C ASN A 787 1.06 5.60 24.80
N LEU A 788 0.40 5.39 23.65
CA LEU A 788 -1.03 5.65 23.48
C LEU A 788 -1.84 4.85 24.53
N PRO A 789 -2.67 5.51 25.36
CA PRO A 789 -3.45 4.86 26.41
C PRO A 789 -4.51 3.90 25.87
N LEU A 790 -4.80 2.82 26.60
CA LEU A 790 -5.68 1.73 26.15
C LEU A 790 -7.15 2.13 25.97
N GLN A 791 -7.62 3.23 26.56
CA GLN A 791 -8.96 3.76 26.31
C GLN A 791 -9.14 4.37 24.90
N ILE A 792 -8.04 4.68 24.20
CA ILE A 792 -8.08 5.30 22.87
C ILE A 792 -8.31 4.21 21.82
N ASP A 793 -9.57 3.86 21.59
CA ASP A 793 -9.95 2.86 20.58
C ASP A 793 -10.18 3.46 19.18
N LYS A 794 -10.28 4.79 19.07
CA LYS A 794 -10.37 5.51 17.80
C LYS A 794 -9.22 6.49 17.59
N LEU A 795 -8.56 6.39 16.44
CA LEU A 795 -7.47 7.26 16.02
C LEU A 795 -7.72 7.86 14.63
N THR A 796 -7.65 9.18 14.48
CA THR A 796 -7.66 9.87 13.17
C THR A 796 -6.35 10.63 12.99
N LEU A 797 -5.61 10.34 11.92
CA LEU A 797 -4.31 10.94 11.61
C LEU A 797 -4.41 11.74 10.31
N ASN A 798 -4.12 13.04 10.34
CA ASN A 798 -4.10 13.89 9.15
C ASN A 798 -2.66 14.26 8.75
N PHE A 799 -2.18 13.68 7.65
CA PHE A 799 -0.81 13.80 7.17
C PHE A 799 -0.62 14.89 6.11
N GLU A 800 0.36 15.75 6.35
CA GLU A 800 0.85 16.79 5.45
C GLU A 800 2.15 16.39 4.74
N THR A 801 2.68 15.20 5.02
CA THR A 801 3.87 14.60 4.41
C THR A 801 3.57 13.16 3.99
N THR A 802 4.26 12.64 2.97
CA THR A 802 4.13 11.22 2.55
C THR A 802 4.90 10.26 3.45
N LYS A 803 5.67 10.76 4.42
CA LYS A 803 6.39 9.97 5.44
C LYS A 803 5.49 9.72 6.66
N MET A 804 5.39 8.47 7.09
CA MET A 804 4.55 8.05 8.22
C MET A 804 5.41 7.59 9.41
N THR A 805 6.36 8.44 9.83
CA THR A 805 7.33 8.12 10.88
C THR A 805 6.63 7.68 12.18
N GLY A 806 7.05 6.54 12.72
CA GLY A 806 6.52 5.98 13.96
C GLY A 806 5.22 5.18 13.85
N LEU A 807 4.52 5.18 12.70
CA LEU A 807 3.21 4.51 12.58
C LEU A 807 3.23 3.02 12.95
N LYS A 808 4.36 2.34 12.70
CA LYS A 808 4.57 0.92 13.06
C LYS A 808 4.37 0.60 14.56
N TYR A 809 4.51 1.59 15.46
CA TYR A 809 4.26 1.40 16.89
C TYR A 809 2.77 1.33 17.27
N LEU A 810 1.87 1.42 16.28
CA LEU A 810 0.46 1.04 16.44
C LEU A 810 0.23 -0.47 16.35
N LYS A 811 1.21 -1.29 15.91
CA LYS A 811 1.00 -2.74 15.77
C LYS A 811 0.58 -3.43 17.06
N ASP A 812 1.07 -2.92 18.19
CA ASP A 812 0.79 -3.40 19.55
C ASP A 812 -0.43 -2.71 20.21
N LYS A 813 -1.27 -2.00 19.42
CA LYS A 813 -2.45 -1.27 19.91
C LYS A 813 -3.74 -1.86 19.35
N ARG A 814 -4.67 -2.21 20.26
CA ARG A 814 -6.04 -2.62 19.92
C ARG A 814 -6.89 -1.39 19.59
N LEU A 815 -7.27 -1.23 18.32
CA LEU A 815 -8.02 -0.06 17.83
C LEU A 815 -9.31 -0.50 17.14
N LYS A 816 -10.46 0.00 17.58
CA LYS A 816 -11.74 -0.22 16.88
C LYS A 816 -11.78 0.48 15.52
N GLN A 817 -11.14 1.65 15.42
CA GLN A 817 -11.17 2.39 14.16
C GLN A 817 -9.97 3.32 13.96
N VAL A 818 -9.32 3.20 12.80
CA VAL A 818 -8.34 4.18 12.30
C VAL A 818 -8.91 4.99 11.15
N GLU A 819 -8.45 6.23 10.98
CA GLU A 819 -8.61 7.06 9.79
C GLU A 819 -7.26 7.66 9.38
N LEU A 820 -6.91 7.56 8.11
CA LEU A 820 -5.69 8.09 7.53
C LEU A 820 -6.07 9.15 6.50
N VAL A 821 -6.06 10.41 6.92
CA VAL A 821 -6.48 11.58 6.13
C VAL A 821 -5.24 12.30 5.61
N THR A 822 -5.38 12.98 4.48
CA THR A 822 -4.37 13.93 3.97
C THR A 822 -5.04 15.07 3.21
N THR A 823 -4.24 16.08 2.90
CA THR A 823 -4.53 17.23 2.05
C THR A 823 -3.74 17.21 0.74
N LYS A 824 -2.68 16.38 0.67
CA LYS A 824 -1.90 16.12 -0.55
C LYS A 824 -2.64 15.13 -1.46
N PRO A 825 -2.31 15.04 -2.77
CA PRO A 825 -2.96 14.09 -3.68
C PRO A 825 -2.99 12.68 -3.09
N ASN A 826 -4.19 12.17 -2.82
CA ASN A 826 -4.39 11.05 -1.88
C ASN A 826 -4.19 9.66 -2.52
N ILE A 827 -4.03 9.63 -3.85
CA ILE A 827 -3.65 8.46 -4.65
C ILE A 827 -2.26 8.70 -5.29
N ASN A 828 -1.34 9.34 -4.54
CA ASN A 828 0.05 9.60 -4.93
C ASN A 828 0.97 8.43 -4.57
N ASP A 829 1.36 7.64 -5.56
CA ASP A 829 2.18 6.43 -5.38
C ASP A 829 3.55 6.52 -6.10
N ASN A 830 4.08 7.73 -6.28
CA ASN A 830 5.16 8.17 -7.21
C ASN A 830 6.45 7.32 -7.35
N ILE A 831 6.64 6.23 -6.61
CA ILE A 831 7.74 5.29 -6.75
C ILE A 831 7.77 4.73 -8.19
N GLY A 832 8.90 4.92 -8.86
CA GLY A 832 9.22 4.33 -10.16
C GLY A 832 8.61 5.00 -11.39
N ASP A 833 7.67 5.94 -11.25
CA ASP A 833 6.92 6.49 -12.39
C ASP A 833 7.36 7.88 -12.87
N VAL A 834 8.31 8.50 -12.16
CA VAL A 834 9.08 9.67 -12.62
C VAL A 834 10.56 9.50 -12.31
N SER A 835 11.42 10.25 -12.99
CA SER A 835 12.87 10.22 -12.73
C SER A 835 13.22 10.83 -11.36
N GLY A 836 13.86 10.02 -10.52
CA GLY A 836 14.35 10.38 -9.18
C GLY A 836 13.56 9.72 -8.04
N ASN A 837 14.22 9.57 -6.88
CA ASN A 837 13.68 8.91 -5.68
C ASN A 837 12.57 9.76 -5.00
N ARG A 838 11.36 9.76 -5.57
CA ARG A 838 10.18 10.42 -4.98
C ARG A 838 9.42 9.48 -4.04
N TYR A 839 9.12 9.99 -2.84
CA TYR A 839 8.41 9.26 -1.79
C TYR A 839 6.88 9.41 -1.96
N GLY A 840 6.22 8.40 -2.52
CA GLY A 840 4.76 8.29 -2.55
C GLY A 840 4.19 7.68 -1.26
N TRP A 841 2.86 7.74 -1.10
CA TRP A 841 2.14 7.03 -0.05
C TRP A 841 2.44 5.53 -0.11
N GLY A 842 2.95 5.02 1.00
CA GLY A 842 3.18 3.60 1.21
C GLY A 842 3.12 3.29 2.69
N ILE A 843 2.59 2.12 3.02
CA ILE A 843 2.20 1.74 4.37
C ILE A 843 3.00 0.51 4.82
N ASP A 844 3.43 0.51 6.08
CA ASP A 844 3.81 -0.72 6.79
C ASP A 844 2.53 -1.31 7.39
N PRO A 845 1.92 -2.37 6.81
CA PRO A 845 0.56 -2.74 7.16
C PRO A 845 0.44 -3.37 8.54
N ILE A 846 1.54 -3.87 9.11
CA ILE A 846 1.55 -4.43 10.47
C ILE A 846 1.15 -3.39 11.52
N SER A 847 1.27 -2.09 11.21
CA SER A 847 0.72 -0.98 12.01
C SER A 847 -0.75 -1.16 12.38
N PHE A 848 -1.51 -2.00 11.66
CA PHE A 848 -2.93 -2.26 11.87
C PHE A 848 -3.26 -3.72 12.23
N LEU A 849 -2.26 -4.53 12.61
CA LEU A 849 -2.43 -5.94 13.00
C LEU A 849 -3.51 -6.16 14.08
N ASN A 850 -3.67 -5.20 15.00
CA ASN A 850 -4.68 -5.23 16.07
C ASN A 850 -5.82 -4.20 15.85
N THR A 851 -6.11 -3.81 14.60
CA THR A 851 -7.15 -2.84 14.25
C THR A 851 -8.39 -3.51 13.64
N GLU A 852 -9.59 -3.22 14.15
CA GLU A 852 -10.83 -3.79 13.61
C GLU A 852 -11.28 -3.23 12.24
N PHE A 853 -10.92 -1.98 11.94
CA PHE A 853 -11.31 -1.28 10.72
C PHE A 853 -10.47 -0.02 10.45
N VAL A 854 -9.83 0.07 9.27
CA VAL A 854 -9.31 1.34 8.75
C VAL A 854 -10.36 1.96 7.81
N ALA A 855 -10.99 3.06 8.25
CA ALA A 855 -12.10 3.67 7.52
C ALA A 855 -11.62 4.57 6.38
N HIS A 856 -12.43 4.60 5.31
CA HIS A 856 -12.17 5.35 4.08
C HIS A 856 -13.47 6.02 3.60
N ASP A 857 -13.39 7.31 3.26
CA ASP A 857 -14.44 8.13 2.68
C ASP A 857 -14.17 8.38 1.18
N TYR A 858 -15.17 8.29 0.30
CA TYR A 858 -14.99 8.40 -1.16
C TYR A 858 -14.86 9.87 -1.60
N THR A 859 -13.73 10.49 -1.24
CA THR A 859 -13.40 11.87 -1.55
C THR A 859 -11.95 11.99 -2.03
N ASN A 860 -11.75 12.55 -3.22
CA ASN A 860 -10.40 12.92 -3.67
C ASN A 860 -9.98 14.24 -3.00
N THR A 861 -8.69 14.39 -2.72
CA THR A 861 -8.10 15.68 -2.29
C THR A 861 -7.95 16.64 -3.47
N TYR A 862 -7.66 16.12 -4.66
CA TYR A 862 -7.61 16.87 -5.91
C TYR A 862 -8.53 16.23 -6.97
N GLY A 863 -9.33 17.07 -7.63
CA GLY A 863 -10.24 16.74 -8.73
C GLY A 863 -10.24 17.85 -9.78
N HIS A 864 -11.20 17.82 -10.71
CA HIS A 864 -11.27 18.81 -11.79
C HIS A 864 -11.45 20.25 -11.26
N ASP A 865 -12.33 20.41 -10.28
CA ASP A 865 -12.81 21.72 -9.82
C ASP A 865 -11.83 22.47 -8.90
N ASN A 866 -10.85 21.76 -8.31
CA ASN A 866 -9.89 22.34 -7.35
C ASN A 866 -8.40 22.18 -7.73
N TYR A 867 -8.07 21.63 -8.91
CA TYR A 867 -6.67 21.35 -9.31
C TYR A 867 -5.72 22.56 -9.21
N ASN A 868 -6.23 23.78 -9.40
CA ASN A 868 -5.47 25.04 -9.27
C ASN A 868 -5.84 25.86 -8.02
N SER A 869 -6.58 25.28 -7.06
CA SER A 869 -6.99 25.99 -5.85
C SER A 869 -5.86 26.03 -4.81
N ILE A 870 -5.77 27.14 -4.07
CA ILE A 870 -4.96 27.22 -2.84
C ILE A 870 -5.70 26.65 -1.62
N GLN A 871 -6.99 26.33 -1.78
CA GLN A 871 -7.81 25.76 -0.72
C GLN A 871 -7.45 24.29 -0.47
N VAL A 872 -7.20 23.99 0.80
CA VAL A 872 -6.94 22.66 1.34
C VAL A 872 -8.22 21.85 1.32
N GLN A 873 -8.20 20.75 0.55
CA GLN A 873 -9.26 19.76 0.54
C GLN A 873 -8.73 18.45 1.12
N TYR A 874 -9.37 17.99 2.20
CA TYR A 874 -9.00 16.76 2.90
C TYR A 874 -9.66 15.54 2.24
N GLY A 875 -9.03 14.37 2.34
CA GLY A 875 -9.53 13.08 1.87
C GLY A 875 -8.67 11.93 2.40
N PRO A 876 -9.15 10.68 2.44
CA PRO A 876 -8.38 9.57 2.97
C PRO A 876 -7.29 9.13 2.00
N ILE A 877 -6.19 8.61 2.55
CA ILE A 877 -5.06 8.06 1.81
C ILE A 877 -5.44 6.68 1.25
N GLN A 878 -5.10 6.44 -0.01
CA GLN A 878 -5.32 5.15 -0.68
C GLN A 878 -3.95 4.59 -1.12
N PHE A 879 -3.48 3.52 -0.48
CA PHE A 879 -2.13 3.01 -0.69
C PHE A 879 -2.05 2.14 -1.93
N ASN A 880 -1.11 2.46 -2.82
CA ASN A 880 -0.70 1.61 -3.93
C ASN A 880 0.73 1.05 -3.74
N VAL A 881 1.31 1.22 -2.54
CA VAL A 881 2.64 0.74 -2.13
C VAL A 881 2.54 0.06 -0.76
N ILE A 882 3.05 -1.16 -0.65
CA ILE A 882 3.39 -1.80 0.64
C ILE A 882 4.86 -1.44 0.94
N ARG A 883 5.12 -0.77 2.06
CA ARG A 883 6.47 -0.37 2.51
C ARG A 883 6.66 -0.77 3.98
N PRO A 884 7.18 -1.97 4.26
CA PRO A 884 7.56 -2.34 5.62
C PRO A 884 8.70 -1.43 6.11
N GLY A 885 8.61 -0.97 7.34
CA GLY A 885 9.53 0.02 7.90
C GLY A 885 10.87 -0.56 8.35
N ALA A 886 11.79 0.34 8.69
CA ALA A 886 13.11 -0.04 9.20
C ALA A 886 13.03 -0.93 10.45
N GLY A 887 13.67 -2.11 10.36
CA GLY A 887 13.73 -3.11 11.43
C GLY A 887 12.63 -4.18 11.41
N SER A 888 11.68 -4.16 10.46
CA SER A 888 10.67 -5.22 10.33
C SER A 888 11.30 -6.55 9.86
N THR A 889 10.95 -7.64 10.53
CA THR A 889 11.43 -9.01 10.21
C THR A 889 10.67 -9.63 9.04
N LEU A 890 11.10 -10.80 8.54
CA LEU A 890 10.35 -11.56 7.53
C LEU A 890 8.94 -11.97 8.04
N ASP A 891 8.80 -12.25 9.34
CA ASP A 891 7.51 -12.53 9.97
C ASP A 891 6.63 -11.26 10.05
N ASP A 892 7.19 -10.11 10.45
CA ASP A 892 6.44 -8.84 10.44
C ASP A 892 5.96 -8.51 9.01
N VAL A 893 6.81 -8.73 8.00
CA VAL A 893 6.48 -8.52 6.58
C VAL A 893 5.41 -9.48 6.09
N ASN A 894 5.47 -10.77 6.47
CA ASN A 894 4.45 -11.75 6.11
C ASN A 894 3.09 -11.43 6.74
N LYS A 895 3.05 -11.03 8.01
CA LYS A 895 1.83 -10.55 8.67
C LYS A 895 1.28 -9.30 7.97
N GLY A 896 2.16 -8.35 7.62
CA GLY A 896 1.79 -7.17 6.84
C GLY A 896 1.22 -7.49 5.45
N MET A 897 1.77 -8.48 4.74
CA MET A 897 1.26 -8.94 3.45
C MET A 897 -0.08 -9.66 3.59
N ASN A 898 -0.25 -10.52 4.60
CA ASN A 898 -1.49 -11.27 4.80
C ASN A 898 -2.68 -10.35 5.10
N LEU A 899 -2.49 -9.36 5.98
CA LEU A 899 -3.46 -8.30 6.28
C LEU A 899 -3.96 -7.62 4.98
N VAL A 900 -3.04 -7.23 4.09
CA VAL A 900 -3.37 -6.47 2.87
C VAL A 900 -3.97 -7.34 1.76
N LEU A 901 -3.46 -8.55 1.55
CA LEU A 901 -3.75 -9.36 0.37
C LEU A 901 -4.87 -10.37 0.58
N PHE A 902 -5.07 -10.87 1.81
CA PHE A 902 -6.02 -11.95 2.09
C PHE A 902 -7.11 -11.53 3.09
N GLU A 903 -6.70 -11.07 4.28
CA GLU A 903 -7.58 -10.87 5.45
C GLU A 903 -8.45 -9.61 5.34
N HIS A 904 -7.84 -8.47 4.95
CA HIS A 904 -8.50 -7.17 4.86
C HIS A 904 -8.48 -6.62 3.43
N ARG A 905 -8.56 -7.53 2.44
CA ARG A 905 -8.70 -7.21 1.01
C ARG A 905 -9.95 -6.39 0.66
N ASP A 906 -10.88 -6.25 1.59
CA ASP A 906 -12.06 -5.39 1.46
C ASP A 906 -11.81 -3.95 1.96
N TRP A 907 -10.81 -3.71 2.81
CA TRP A 907 -10.51 -2.37 3.33
C TRP A 907 -10.01 -1.46 2.20
N LYS A 908 -10.82 -0.44 1.86
CA LYS A 908 -10.62 0.42 0.69
C LYS A 908 -9.25 1.10 0.63
N VAL A 909 -8.67 1.41 1.80
CA VAL A 909 -7.32 1.97 1.98
C VAL A 909 -6.21 1.11 1.34
N PHE A 910 -6.43 -0.20 1.18
CA PHE A 910 -5.47 -1.15 0.62
C PHE A 910 -5.74 -1.54 -0.84
N ASN A 911 -6.84 -1.12 -1.48
CA ASN A 911 -7.20 -1.65 -2.80
C ASN A 911 -6.37 -1.09 -4.00
N GLY A 912 -5.26 -0.41 -3.74
CA GLY A 912 -4.43 0.19 -4.79
C GLY A 912 -5.19 1.19 -5.66
N ALA A 913 -4.72 1.44 -6.87
CA ALA A 913 -5.38 2.35 -7.82
C ALA A 913 -6.55 1.70 -8.60
N HIS A 914 -6.97 0.47 -8.26
CA HIS A 914 -7.75 -0.40 -9.15
C HIS A 914 -9.24 -0.56 -8.79
N GLY A 915 -9.79 0.33 -7.97
CA GLY A 915 -11.20 0.29 -7.58
C GLY A 915 -11.40 -0.42 -6.23
N ASP A 916 -12.51 -1.14 -6.07
CA ASP A 916 -12.72 -2.02 -4.92
C ASP A 916 -12.17 -3.41 -5.27
N GLN A 917 -11.58 -4.11 -4.30
CA GLN A 917 -10.93 -5.43 -4.47
C GLN A 917 -9.71 -5.48 -5.41
N GLY A 918 -9.15 -4.33 -5.79
CA GLY A 918 -7.74 -4.25 -6.15
C GLY A 918 -6.80 -4.51 -4.95
N TRP A 919 -5.50 -4.41 -5.18
CA TRP A 919 -4.44 -4.52 -4.17
C TRP A 919 -3.32 -3.50 -4.50
N PRO A 920 -2.37 -3.22 -3.59
CA PRO A 920 -1.30 -2.27 -3.88
C PRO A 920 -0.30 -2.91 -4.85
N ILE A 921 -0.12 -2.35 -6.05
CA ILE A 921 0.70 -2.96 -7.11
C ILE A 921 2.21 -2.68 -6.98
N LYS A 922 2.69 -2.22 -5.82
CA LYS A 922 4.09 -1.87 -5.59
C LYS A 922 4.56 -2.34 -4.22
N ILE A 923 5.79 -2.84 -4.14
CA ILE A 923 6.48 -3.20 -2.88
C ILE A 923 7.75 -2.34 -2.77
N ASP A 924 7.95 -1.73 -1.62
CA ASP A 924 9.14 -0.94 -1.28
C ASP A 924 9.82 -1.53 -0.04
N LEU A 925 10.76 -2.46 -0.26
CA LEU A 925 11.57 -3.11 0.77
C LEU A 925 12.80 -2.26 1.16
N SER A 926 12.96 -1.05 0.64
CA SER A 926 14.24 -0.33 0.74
C SER A 926 14.57 0.26 2.12
N GLU A 927 13.65 0.18 3.08
CA GLU A 927 13.93 0.44 4.50
C GLU A 927 14.25 -0.86 5.29
N THR A 928 14.07 -2.03 4.68
CA THR A 928 14.27 -3.36 5.29
C THR A 928 15.65 -3.96 4.98
N ASN A 929 15.96 -5.10 5.60
CA ASN A 929 17.14 -5.91 5.26
C ASN A 929 16.85 -7.01 4.21
N LEU A 930 15.63 -7.07 3.64
CA LEU A 930 15.22 -8.12 2.71
C LEU A 930 15.69 -7.81 1.27
N LYS A 931 16.69 -8.56 0.80
CA LYS A 931 17.28 -8.43 -0.55
C LYS A 931 16.37 -8.95 -1.68
N SER A 932 15.34 -9.72 -1.36
CA SER A 932 14.42 -10.31 -2.34
C SER A 932 13.02 -10.50 -1.77
N LEU A 933 12.13 -11.12 -2.54
CA LEU A 933 10.81 -11.58 -2.07
C LEU A 933 10.87 -13.03 -1.55
N LYS A 934 12.07 -13.58 -1.26
CA LYS A 934 12.25 -14.93 -0.69
C LYS A 934 11.47 -15.08 0.61
N GLY A 935 10.65 -16.13 0.71
CA GLY A 935 9.84 -16.44 1.89
C GLY A 935 8.69 -15.46 2.17
N ILE A 936 8.40 -14.50 1.28
CA ILE A 936 7.25 -13.59 1.42
C ILE A 936 6.00 -14.25 0.81
N ASN A 937 4.92 -14.34 1.60
CA ASN A 937 3.63 -14.84 1.12
C ASN A 937 2.93 -13.79 0.24
N LEU A 938 2.98 -14.02 -1.08
CA LEU A 938 2.33 -13.18 -2.08
C LEU A 938 1.15 -13.90 -2.78
N GLY A 939 0.90 -15.18 -2.48
CA GLY A 939 -0.15 -15.99 -3.10
C GLY A 939 -0.21 -15.85 -4.63
N LYS A 940 -1.40 -15.53 -5.17
CA LYS A 940 -1.62 -15.27 -6.61
C LYS A 940 -1.27 -13.84 -7.06
N TYR A 941 -0.86 -12.95 -6.17
CA TYR A 941 -0.68 -11.53 -6.48
C TYR A 941 0.68 -11.25 -7.15
N ILE A 942 0.69 -10.24 -8.02
CA ILE A 942 1.85 -9.73 -8.75
C ILE A 942 1.97 -8.20 -8.56
N PHE A 943 3.18 -7.66 -8.77
CA PHE A 943 3.52 -6.28 -8.39
C PHE A 943 4.33 -5.56 -9.49
N ARG A 944 3.80 -4.45 -10.01
CA ARG A 944 4.42 -3.67 -11.10
C ARG A 944 5.79 -3.09 -10.71
N VAL A 945 6.00 -2.78 -9.44
CA VAL A 945 7.25 -2.17 -8.95
C VAL A 945 7.74 -2.87 -7.71
N LEU A 946 9.01 -3.28 -7.71
CA LEU A 946 9.74 -3.74 -6.54
C LEU A 946 10.93 -2.79 -6.30
N LYS A 947 11.03 -2.18 -5.12
CA LYS A 947 12.20 -1.39 -4.71
C LYS A 947 12.94 -2.14 -3.60
N LEU A 948 14.19 -2.51 -3.87
CA LEU A 948 15.05 -3.28 -2.98
C LEU A 948 15.95 -2.37 -2.12
N PRO A 949 16.41 -2.82 -0.93
CA PRO A 949 17.42 -2.11 -0.18
C PRO A 949 18.78 -2.16 -0.90
N SER A 950 19.54 -1.07 -0.89
CA SER A 950 20.92 -1.04 -1.35
C SER A 950 21.69 0.09 -0.69
N ASN A 951 23.02 0.00 -0.72
CA ASN A 951 23.94 1.03 -0.27
C ASN A 951 25.17 1.00 -1.19
N GLY A 952 25.44 2.10 -1.91
CA GLY A 952 26.56 2.18 -2.85
C GLY A 952 26.30 1.54 -4.22
N SER A 953 27.39 1.41 -4.99
CA SER A 953 27.33 1.12 -6.43
C SER A 953 26.98 -0.32 -6.79
N VAL A 954 27.01 -1.25 -5.83
CA VAL A 954 26.78 -2.70 -6.02
C VAL A 954 25.64 -3.16 -5.13
N PHE A 955 24.69 -3.89 -5.71
CA PHE A 955 23.70 -4.67 -4.96
C PHE A 955 24.06 -6.16 -5.05
N GLU A 956 24.34 -6.79 -3.92
CA GLU A 956 24.72 -8.21 -3.84
C GLU A 956 23.56 -9.08 -3.37
N ILE A 957 23.31 -10.20 -4.04
CA ILE A 957 22.41 -11.30 -3.61
C ILE A 957 23.09 -12.63 -3.95
N SER A 958 22.95 -13.67 -3.13
CA SER A 958 23.57 -14.97 -3.43
C SER A 958 22.77 -15.72 -4.51
N ILE A 959 23.41 -16.63 -5.25
CA ILE A 959 22.74 -17.45 -6.28
C ILE A 959 21.60 -18.28 -5.68
N SER A 960 21.80 -18.84 -4.49
CA SER A 960 20.74 -19.56 -3.76
C SER A 960 19.56 -18.65 -3.40
N GLU A 961 19.79 -17.43 -2.88
CA GLU A 961 18.69 -16.49 -2.59
C GLU A 961 18.02 -15.99 -3.88
N PHE A 962 18.79 -15.82 -4.96
CA PHE A 962 18.30 -15.43 -6.27
C PHE A 962 17.32 -16.47 -6.88
N CYS A 963 17.58 -17.78 -6.73
CA CYS A 963 16.65 -18.82 -7.18
C CYS A 963 15.31 -18.80 -6.41
N ASP A 964 15.36 -18.53 -5.11
CA ASP A 964 14.19 -18.40 -4.24
C ASP A 964 13.52 -17.00 -4.26
N SER A 965 14.11 -16.04 -4.98
CA SER A 965 13.85 -14.59 -4.85
C SER A 965 12.43 -14.11 -5.16
N GLN A 966 11.63 -14.96 -5.81
CA GLN A 966 10.36 -14.64 -6.46
C GLN A 966 10.38 -13.39 -7.36
N PHE A 967 11.51 -13.00 -7.97
CA PHE A 967 11.54 -11.89 -8.94
C PHE A 967 10.56 -12.08 -10.12
N VAL A 968 10.16 -13.32 -10.44
CA VAL A 968 9.05 -13.62 -11.35
C VAL A 968 7.75 -12.84 -11.02
N LYS A 969 7.49 -12.51 -9.75
CA LYS A 969 6.28 -11.79 -9.27
C LYS A 969 6.16 -10.34 -9.76
N VAL A 970 7.18 -9.77 -10.41
CA VAL A 970 7.01 -8.48 -11.10
C VAL A 970 6.51 -8.62 -12.54
N LEU A 971 6.76 -9.76 -13.20
CA LEU A 971 6.35 -10.01 -14.57
C LEU A 971 4.81 -10.03 -14.65
N GLY A 972 4.25 -9.24 -15.56
CA GLY A 972 2.81 -9.10 -15.71
C GLY A 972 2.40 -8.07 -16.77
N LYS A 973 1.23 -8.28 -17.36
CA LYS A 973 0.64 -7.49 -18.46
C LYS A 973 0.04 -6.15 -17.97
N TRP A 974 0.83 -5.33 -17.26
CA TRP A 974 0.35 -4.09 -16.64
C TRP A 974 -0.26 -3.06 -17.61
N GLY A 975 0.20 -3.06 -18.87
CA GLY A 975 -0.39 -2.30 -19.97
C GLY A 975 0.59 -2.08 -21.13
N PRO A 976 0.22 -1.26 -22.13
CA PRO A 976 1.13 -0.87 -23.21
C PRO A 976 2.25 0.06 -22.71
N THR A 977 1.93 0.99 -21.80
CA THR A 977 2.85 1.99 -21.22
C THR A 977 3.33 1.65 -19.81
N GLU A 978 2.63 0.76 -19.11
CA GLU A 978 3.02 0.28 -17.79
C GLU A 978 3.88 -0.98 -17.92
N LYS A 979 5.06 -0.96 -17.30
CA LYS A 979 6.05 -2.04 -17.37
C LYS A 979 6.54 -2.44 -15.96
N PRO A 980 6.96 -3.70 -15.78
CA PRO A 980 7.58 -4.16 -14.54
C PRO A 980 8.85 -3.37 -14.26
N LYS A 981 9.12 -3.01 -13.00
CA LYS A 981 10.31 -2.23 -12.60
C LYS A 981 10.93 -2.80 -11.34
N ILE A 982 12.24 -3.02 -11.37
CA ILE A 982 13.06 -3.20 -10.18
C ILE A 982 13.86 -1.93 -9.96
N LEU A 983 13.89 -1.46 -8.72
CA LEU A 983 14.49 -0.22 -8.25
C LEU A 983 15.34 -0.49 -7.01
N PHE A 984 16.17 0.48 -6.61
CA PHE A 984 17.07 0.36 -5.47
C PHE A 984 16.92 1.52 -4.48
N GLY A 985 17.29 1.28 -3.23
CA GLY A 985 17.30 2.27 -2.15
C GLY A 985 18.22 3.43 -2.47
N ASP A 986 19.48 3.12 -2.76
CA ASP A 986 20.46 4.06 -3.29
C ASP A 986 20.37 4.17 -4.82
N SER A 987 20.30 5.40 -5.30
CA SER A 987 20.38 5.75 -6.73
C SER A 987 21.77 5.54 -7.36
N SER A 988 22.83 5.33 -6.56
CA SER A 988 24.19 5.05 -7.06
C SER A 988 24.40 3.61 -7.54
N THR A 989 23.48 2.70 -7.18
CA THR A 989 23.54 1.28 -7.55
C THR A 989 23.51 1.10 -9.08
N THR A 990 24.60 0.58 -9.63
CA THR A 990 24.86 0.44 -11.09
C THR A 990 25.32 -0.97 -11.48
N LYS A 991 25.51 -1.86 -10.50
CA LYS A 991 25.96 -3.24 -10.69
C LYS A 991 25.13 -4.17 -9.80
N ILE A 992 24.80 -5.35 -10.30
CA ILE A 992 24.37 -6.48 -9.47
C ILE A 992 25.60 -7.36 -9.22
N HIS A 993 25.68 -8.01 -8.07
CA HIS A 993 26.60 -9.11 -7.80
C HIS A 993 25.77 -10.33 -7.40
N LEU A 994 25.91 -11.41 -8.18
CA LEU A 994 25.33 -12.71 -7.87
C LEU A 994 26.44 -13.58 -7.27
N SER A 995 26.52 -13.66 -5.95
CA SER A 995 27.60 -14.34 -5.24
C SER A 995 27.34 -15.85 -5.07
N GLY A 996 28.39 -16.66 -5.17
CA GLY A 996 28.33 -18.12 -5.12
C GLY A 996 28.70 -18.85 -6.43
N GLY A 997 28.48 -20.16 -6.45
CA GLY A 997 28.86 -21.08 -7.54
C GLY A 997 27.69 -21.61 -8.37
N ALA A 998 28.00 -22.21 -9.53
CA ALA A 998 26.98 -22.71 -10.47
C ALA A 998 26.21 -23.94 -9.97
N ASP A 999 26.77 -24.64 -8.97
CA ASP A 999 26.14 -25.71 -8.20
C ASP A 999 24.95 -25.24 -7.34
N GLN A 1000 24.85 -23.93 -7.09
CA GLN A 1000 23.79 -23.34 -6.25
C GLN A 1000 22.51 -22.99 -7.04
N PHE A 1001 22.53 -23.08 -8.38
CA PHE A 1001 21.33 -22.88 -9.20
C PHE A 1001 20.36 -24.07 -9.03
N HIS A 1002 19.10 -23.75 -8.72
CA HIS A 1002 18.05 -24.75 -8.51
C HIS A 1002 16.67 -24.19 -8.88
N GLY A 1003 15.72 -25.08 -9.14
CA GLY A 1003 14.36 -24.74 -9.57
C GLY A 1003 14.31 -23.94 -10.88
N GLU A 1004 13.18 -23.28 -11.11
CA GLU A 1004 12.91 -22.47 -12.31
C GLU A 1004 13.64 -21.12 -12.30
N TRP A 1005 14.97 -21.14 -12.15
CA TRP A 1005 15.79 -19.93 -12.00
C TRP A 1005 15.78 -19.02 -13.24
N THR A 1006 15.43 -19.53 -14.44
CA THR A 1006 15.26 -18.68 -15.64
C THR A 1006 14.08 -17.74 -15.49
N HIS A 1007 13.01 -18.12 -14.79
CA HIS A 1007 11.86 -17.25 -14.50
C HIS A 1007 12.28 -16.08 -13.58
N GLN A 1008 13.14 -16.35 -12.59
CA GLN A 1008 13.68 -15.30 -11.72
C GLN A 1008 14.66 -14.40 -12.48
N LEU A 1009 15.46 -14.95 -13.40
CA LEU A 1009 16.34 -14.16 -14.26
C LEU A 1009 15.53 -13.25 -15.19
N GLN A 1010 14.46 -13.78 -15.80
CA GLN A 1010 13.54 -13.02 -16.65
C GLN A 1010 12.91 -11.85 -15.86
N GLY A 1011 12.43 -12.11 -14.64
CA GLY A 1011 11.89 -11.08 -13.74
C GLY A 1011 12.92 -10.02 -13.36
N LEU A 1012 14.13 -10.44 -12.98
CA LEU A 1012 15.22 -9.54 -12.63
C LEU A 1012 15.64 -8.65 -13.82
N LEU A 1013 15.93 -9.24 -14.99
CA LEU A 1013 16.47 -8.50 -16.13
C LEU A 1013 15.45 -7.56 -16.78
N GLU A 1014 14.19 -7.97 -16.94
CA GLU A 1014 13.14 -7.08 -17.47
C GLU A 1014 12.76 -5.98 -16.46
N GLY A 1015 12.77 -6.29 -15.15
CA GLY A 1015 12.60 -5.30 -14.09
C GLY A 1015 13.72 -4.25 -14.07
N LEU A 1016 14.99 -4.67 -14.14
CA LEU A 1016 16.16 -3.78 -14.16
C LEU A 1016 16.22 -2.91 -15.42
N LYS A 1017 15.95 -3.49 -16.59
CA LYS A 1017 15.89 -2.81 -17.88
C LYS A 1017 14.98 -1.57 -17.85
N ASN A 1018 13.80 -1.73 -17.24
CA ASN A 1018 12.72 -0.73 -17.22
C ASN A 1018 12.74 0.19 -15.98
N GLY A 1019 13.27 -0.28 -14.85
CA GLY A 1019 13.31 0.48 -13.58
C GLY A 1019 14.65 1.16 -13.30
N SER A 1020 15.76 0.43 -13.45
CA SER A 1020 17.12 0.88 -13.14
C SER A 1020 18.03 0.84 -14.37
N PRO A 1021 17.83 1.73 -15.37
CA PRO A 1021 18.57 1.68 -16.64
C PRO A 1021 20.07 1.99 -16.53
N ALA A 1022 20.55 2.46 -15.37
CA ALA A 1022 21.97 2.59 -15.06
C ALA A 1022 22.61 1.25 -14.62
N VAL A 1023 21.82 0.25 -14.21
CA VAL A 1023 22.31 -1.10 -13.89
C VAL A 1023 22.53 -1.86 -15.19
N ARG A 1024 23.80 -2.05 -15.55
CA ARG A 1024 24.22 -2.67 -16.82
C ARG A 1024 25.33 -3.73 -16.65
N THR A 1025 25.83 -3.92 -15.44
CA THR A 1025 26.85 -4.94 -15.12
C THR A 1025 26.30 -5.93 -14.11
N ILE A 1026 26.56 -7.22 -14.34
CA ILE A 1026 26.32 -8.31 -13.40
C ILE A 1026 27.68 -8.93 -13.09
N ILE A 1027 28.11 -8.86 -11.84
CA ILE A 1027 29.31 -9.49 -11.31
C ILE A 1027 28.93 -10.88 -10.82
N VAL A 1028 29.77 -11.88 -11.07
CA VAL A 1028 29.62 -13.24 -10.54
C VAL A 1028 30.97 -13.77 -10.07
N ASP A 1029 31.01 -14.69 -9.10
CA ASP A 1029 32.28 -15.16 -8.53
C ASP A 1029 32.98 -16.24 -9.37
N ASP A 1030 32.31 -16.76 -10.40
CA ASP A 1030 32.73 -17.98 -11.10
C ASP A 1030 32.40 -17.99 -12.61
N GLU A 1031 33.24 -18.68 -13.39
CA GLU A 1031 33.12 -18.76 -14.85
C GLU A 1031 31.95 -19.64 -15.31
N ASP A 1032 31.61 -20.71 -14.59
CA ASP A 1032 30.45 -21.55 -14.92
C ASP A 1032 29.14 -20.79 -14.67
N VAL A 1033 29.10 -19.91 -13.66
CA VAL A 1033 27.97 -19.00 -13.43
C VAL A 1033 27.87 -18.00 -14.58
N ALA A 1034 28.98 -17.39 -14.98
CA ALA A 1034 29.01 -16.46 -16.11
C ALA A 1034 28.57 -17.12 -17.43
N ALA A 1035 28.95 -18.38 -17.65
CA ALA A 1035 28.52 -19.17 -18.79
C ALA A 1035 27.02 -19.46 -18.72
N THR A 1036 26.55 -20.06 -17.62
CA THR A 1036 25.15 -20.44 -17.36
C THR A 1036 24.18 -19.27 -17.55
N LEU A 1037 24.53 -18.09 -17.03
CA LEU A 1037 23.71 -16.89 -17.24
C LEU A 1037 23.68 -16.47 -18.71
N LYS A 1038 24.80 -16.48 -19.43
CA LYS A 1038 24.89 -16.06 -20.85
C LYS A 1038 24.20 -17.03 -21.81
N SER A 1039 24.08 -18.31 -21.45
CA SER A 1039 23.35 -19.33 -22.21
C SER A 1039 21.86 -19.43 -21.86
N SER A 1040 21.40 -18.74 -20.81
CA SER A 1040 19.99 -18.68 -20.44
C SER A 1040 19.16 -18.00 -21.53
N PRO A 1041 17.95 -18.51 -21.88
CA PRO A 1041 17.05 -17.83 -22.82
C PRO A 1041 16.54 -16.48 -22.28
N ALA A 1042 16.66 -16.22 -20.97
CA ALA A 1042 16.30 -14.94 -20.36
C ALA A 1042 17.39 -13.86 -20.52
N TYR A 1043 18.60 -14.24 -20.93
CA TYR A 1043 19.72 -13.31 -21.06
C TYR A 1043 19.49 -12.25 -22.14
N SER A 1044 19.96 -11.04 -21.87
CA SER A 1044 19.86 -9.91 -22.78
C SER A 1044 21.21 -9.20 -22.86
N SER A 1045 21.72 -9.03 -24.08
CA SER A 1045 23.05 -8.45 -24.37
C SER A 1045 23.23 -6.99 -23.95
N GLN A 1046 22.19 -6.34 -23.43
CA GLN A 1046 22.29 -5.05 -22.74
C GLN A 1046 22.96 -5.15 -21.35
N PHE A 1047 23.06 -6.35 -20.77
CA PHE A 1047 23.72 -6.61 -19.49
C PHE A 1047 25.07 -7.29 -19.72
N ASN A 1048 26.14 -6.69 -19.20
CA ASN A 1048 27.48 -7.26 -19.24
C ASN A 1048 27.72 -8.16 -18.01
N VAL A 1049 27.78 -9.47 -18.21
CA VAL A 1049 28.12 -10.44 -17.16
C VAL A 1049 29.64 -10.64 -17.09
N VAL A 1050 30.24 -10.21 -16.00
CA VAL A 1050 31.70 -10.23 -15.73
C VAL A 1050 32.01 -11.10 -14.52
N VAL A 1051 33.15 -11.80 -14.54
CA VAL A 1051 33.62 -12.59 -13.40
C VAL A 1051 34.45 -11.68 -12.48
N GLY A 1052 34.11 -11.65 -11.20
CA GLY A 1052 34.91 -11.02 -10.15
C GLY A 1052 36.17 -11.83 -9.90
N GLY A 1053 37.33 -11.17 -9.81
CA GLY A 1053 38.58 -11.86 -9.51
C GLY A 1053 38.54 -12.49 -8.11
N LYS A 1054 39.00 -13.75 -7.97
CA LYS A 1054 39.03 -14.51 -6.69
C LYS A 1054 40.03 -13.97 -5.65
N GLY A 1055 40.49 -12.73 -5.80
CA GLY A 1055 41.14 -11.92 -4.78
C GLY A 1055 40.37 -10.60 -4.67
N GLY A 1056 39.86 -10.30 -3.47
CA GLY A 1056 38.87 -9.25 -3.26
C GLY A 1056 39.31 -7.88 -3.80
N TYR A 1057 38.53 -7.34 -4.73
CA TYR A 1057 38.61 -5.93 -5.07
C TYR A 1057 38.14 -5.11 -3.86
N ASN A 1058 38.92 -4.12 -3.46
CA ASN A 1058 38.38 -3.05 -2.63
C ASN A 1058 37.42 -2.23 -3.50
N PHE A 1059 36.18 -2.04 -3.06
CA PHE A 1059 35.09 -1.47 -3.88
C PHE A 1059 34.82 0.03 -3.62
N ASP A 1060 35.71 0.69 -2.88
CA ASP A 1060 35.76 2.14 -2.65
C ASP A 1060 36.16 2.93 -3.92
#